data_AF-A0AAX6EZD6-F1
#
_entry.id   AF-A0AAX6EZD6-F1
#
_cell.length_a   1.000
_cell.length_b   1.000
_cell.length_c   1.000
_cell.angle_alpha   90.00
_cell.angle_beta   90.00
_cell.angle_gamma   90.00
#
_symmetry.space_group_name_H-M   'P 1'
#
loop_
_entity.id
_entity.type
_entity.pdbx_description
1 polymer ?
#
loop_
_entity_poly.entity_id
_entity_poly.type
_entity_poly.pdbx_seq_one_letter_code
_entity_poly.pdbx_strand_id
1 'polypeptide(L)'
;MAQSLELLLIQFQMPDNDARRQAEEQIRRLLKDPGTMPALVHHMRTAKTSNVRQLSAVLLRKKITGHWPKLPPPVKNSIKSALVETITLDHSPLVRRASANVVSIIAKYAVPAGEWPDLLPFLFQCSQSAQEDHREVALILFSSLIETIGPTFQTHLADLQPLLLKCLQDETSTRVRVAALKAVGSFIEFINDGTDIVKLFRNFIPSILNISRQCLANGEEDVATIAFEIFDELIESPAPLLGDSVRSIVQFSLEVCSSQNLEINIRHQAIQIISWLAKYKASFLKKHKLVIPILQVMCPLLTETEDGDEDSDLAADRAAAEVIDTMALNLPKHVFPTVFEFSSLSFQHINPKFREASVTALGVISEGCSELLKDRMENVLHITLSALEDQEQMVRGAASFALGQFAEHLQPEIISSYETVLPSILNALEDVSDEVKEKSYYALAAFCEDMGEEILPYLDPLMGRLVTALQTSPRNLQETCMSAIGSVAAAAEQAFLPYAEKVLEMMKSFLVLTNDEDLVSRARATELVGIVAMAVGRTRMEPILPPFIEAALSGFALDFSELREYTHGFFSNIAEILDDGFTQYLPHVVPLAFSSCNLDDGSAVDIDDCDSIENGFGGVSSDEDTCDEPRVRNISVRTGVLDEKAAATQAIGLCALHTKASYAPYLEESMRILVRHSGYFHEDVRLQAIISLKHILMAVQSIPPGHNDVLEKQKEFLDTVLNIYIKTMTEDDDKEVVAQACMSTADIVKECNYAAIESYMPRLAEATLILLREDSSCQQDDTDSDMEEGDIDHDEVLMDAVSDLLPAFAKAMGSHFDQIFAKLFDPLMKFAKVPRPPQDRTMVVACLAEVAQEMGAPISGYVDRVMPLVLKELASSEATNRRNAAFCAGELCRNGGAITLKYYGDILRALYPLFGESEPDYAVRDNAAGAVARMMMVQPQSIPLNQVLPVFLKALPLKEDYEESMAVYNCICNLILSANPQILPMVPDVVQVFAQVAVSPAESDEVKAQIGVAFSHLISHYGQQMQVIVGSLLPQQASALAALASKRR
;
A
#
# COMPACT_ATOMS: atom_id res chain seq x y z
N MET A 1 48.21 -36.13 -23.03
CA MET A 1 47.09 -35.26 -22.63
C MET A 1 47.53 -34.22 -21.60
N ALA A 2 48.01 -34.60 -20.41
CA ALA A 2 48.44 -33.65 -19.35
C ALA A 2 49.45 -32.57 -19.82
N GLN A 3 50.60 -32.93 -20.41
CA GLN A 3 51.58 -31.94 -20.90
C GLN A 3 51.02 -30.97 -21.96
N SER A 4 50.04 -31.39 -22.76
CA SER A 4 49.39 -30.54 -23.76
C SER A 4 48.39 -29.57 -23.13
N LEU A 5 47.74 -29.97 -22.03
CA LEU A 5 46.79 -29.13 -21.31
C LEU A 5 47.52 -28.06 -20.49
N GLU A 6 48.63 -28.39 -19.85
CA GLU A 6 49.44 -27.41 -19.10
C GLU A 6 49.91 -26.23 -19.96
N LEU A 7 50.35 -26.50 -21.19
CA LEU A 7 50.76 -25.45 -22.14
C LEU A 7 49.59 -24.55 -22.52
N LEU A 8 48.39 -25.10 -22.72
CA LEU A 8 47.18 -24.33 -23.01
C LEU A 8 46.75 -23.48 -21.82
N LEU A 9 46.85 -24.00 -20.59
CA LEU A 9 46.55 -23.25 -19.37
C LEU A 9 47.51 -22.07 -19.18
N ILE A 10 48.80 -22.26 -19.48
CA ILE A 10 49.79 -21.19 -19.47
C ILE A 10 49.49 -20.16 -20.57
N GLN A 11 49.16 -20.62 -21.79
CA GLN A 11 48.84 -19.74 -22.92
C GLN A 11 47.58 -18.91 -22.65
N PHE A 12 46.59 -19.46 -21.96
CA PHE A 12 45.37 -18.75 -21.55
C PHE A 12 45.64 -17.59 -20.57
N GLN A 13 46.76 -17.62 -19.87
CA GLN A 13 47.18 -16.58 -18.91
C GLN A 13 48.05 -15.48 -19.54
N MET A 14 48.36 -15.58 -20.84
CA MET A 14 49.18 -14.60 -21.52
C MET A 14 48.38 -13.32 -21.82
N PRO A 15 49.01 -12.14 -21.81
CA PRO A 15 48.36 -10.86 -22.12
C PRO A 15 47.98 -10.70 -23.62
N ASP A 16 48.39 -11.63 -24.48
CA ASP A 16 48.05 -11.64 -25.91
C ASP A 16 46.63 -12.20 -26.11
N ASN A 17 45.71 -11.33 -26.54
CA ASN A 17 44.30 -11.66 -26.75
C ASN A 17 44.06 -12.75 -27.81
N ASP A 18 44.88 -12.81 -28.87
CA ASP A 18 44.74 -13.83 -29.92
C ASP A 18 45.19 -15.20 -29.41
N ALA A 19 46.33 -15.23 -28.70
CA ALA A 19 46.83 -16.45 -28.08
C ALA A 19 45.88 -16.97 -26.98
N ARG A 20 45.29 -16.06 -26.19
CA ARG A 20 44.30 -16.39 -25.15
C ARG A 20 43.03 -16.98 -25.76
N ARG A 21 42.47 -16.36 -26.81
CA ARG A 21 41.26 -16.85 -27.48
C ARG A 21 41.45 -18.23 -28.12
N GLN A 22 42.62 -18.46 -28.75
CA GLN A 22 42.96 -19.77 -29.30
C GLN A 22 43.11 -20.85 -28.23
N ALA A 23 43.77 -20.53 -27.11
CA ALA A 23 43.90 -21.44 -25.98
C ALA A 23 42.52 -21.75 -25.38
N GLU A 24 41.65 -20.75 -25.24
CA GLU A 24 40.30 -20.92 -24.73
C GLU A 24 39.47 -21.90 -25.57
N GLU A 25 39.47 -21.74 -26.89
CA GLU A 25 38.68 -22.60 -27.78
C GLU A 25 39.15 -24.06 -27.69
N GLN A 26 40.46 -24.27 -27.60
CA GLN A 26 41.04 -25.61 -27.44
C GLN A 26 40.72 -26.21 -26.08
N ILE A 27 40.82 -25.42 -25.00
CA ILE A 27 40.41 -25.83 -23.65
C ILE A 27 38.93 -26.21 -23.65
N ARG A 28 38.05 -25.40 -24.25
CA ARG A 28 36.61 -25.65 -24.35
C ARG A 28 36.30 -26.98 -25.06
N ARG A 29 37.07 -27.33 -26.10
CA ARG A 29 36.95 -28.63 -26.79
C ARG A 29 37.41 -29.79 -25.91
N LEU A 30 38.56 -29.66 -25.22
CA LEU A 30 39.09 -30.70 -24.32
C LEU A 30 38.17 -30.95 -23.11
N LEU A 31 37.53 -29.90 -22.60
CA LEU A 31 36.60 -29.98 -21.47
C LEU A 31 35.30 -30.76 -21.79
N LYS A 32 35.04 -31.12 -23.05
CA LYS A 32 33.94 -32.03 -23.42
C LYS A 32 34.21 -33.48 -23.04
N ASP A 33 35.48 -33.88 -22.90
CA ASP A 33 35.89 -35.24 -22.52
C ASP A 33 35.97 -35.39 -20.98
N PRO A 34 35.20 -36.31 -20.36
CA PRO A 34 35.33 -36.63 -18.93
C PRO A 34 36.77 -37.03 -18.52
N GLY A 35 37.55 -37.60 -19.45
CA GLY A 35 38.95 -37.98 -19.24
C GLY A 35 39.89 -36.79 -18.94
N THR A 36 39.43 -35.57 -19.17
CA THR A 36 40.17 -34.33 -18.85
C THR A 36 40.10 -33.97 -17.36
N MET A 37 39.11 -34.44 -16.61
CA MET A 37 38.95 -34.07 -15.19
C MET A 37 40.14 -34.52 -14.32
N PRO A 38 40.65 -35.76 -14.42
CA PRO A 38 41.87 -36.17 -13.70
C PRO A 38 43.12 -35.39 -14.12
N ALA A 39 43.19 -34.91 -15.37
CA ALA A 39 44.30 -34.09 -15.84
C ALA A 39 44.29 -32.70 -15.19
N LEU A 40 43.10 -32.06 -15.07
CA LEU A 40 42.95 -30.81 -14.32
C LEU A 40 43.35 -30.99 -12.85
N VAL A 41 42.95 -32.09 -12.22
CA VAL A 41 43.31 -32.42 -10.83
C VAL A 41 44.81 -32.63 -10.67
N HIS A 42 45.46 -33.27 -11.64
CA HIS A 42 46.91 -33.41 -11.66
C HIS A 42 47.60 -32.03 -11.72
N HIS A 43 47.21 -31.17 -12.66
CA HIS A 43 47.80 -29.83 -12.78
C HIS A 43 47.51 -28.93 -11.59
N MET A 44 46.32 -29.03 -11.00
CA MET A 44 45.97 -28.39 -9.74
C MET A 44 46.92 -28.76 -8.60
N ARG A 45 47.50 -29.97 -8.60
CA ARG A 45 48.45 -30.43 -7.57
C ARG A 45 49.91 -30.16 -7.90
N THR A 46 50.31 -30.30 -9.16
CA THR A 46 51.72 -30.41 -9.53
C THR A 46 52.25 -29.26 -10.38
N ALA A 47 51.37 -28.38 -10.90
CA ALA A 47 51.84 -27.27 -11.73
C ALA A 47 52.71 -26.30 -10.91
N LYS A 48 53.78 -25.80 -11.54
CA LYS A 48 54.79 -24.99 -10.85
C LYS A 48 54.24 -23.64 -10.37
N THR A 49 53.37 -23.02 -11.16
CA THR A 49 52.79 -21.70 -10.85
C THR A 49 51.43 -21.83 -10.19
N SER A 50 51.18 -21.03 -9.15
CA SER A 50 49.89 -20.98 -8.45
C SER A 50 48.73 -20.62 -9.39
N ASN A 51 48.97 -19.74 -10.37
CA ASN A 51 47.94 -19.33 -11.32
C ASN A 51 47.45 -20.49 -12.18
N VAL A 52 48.34 -21.39 -12.63
CA VAL A 52 47.95 -22.59 -13.40
C VAL A 52 47.21 -23.58 -12.49
N ARG A 53 47.63 -23.72 -11.23
CA ARG A 53 46.91 -24.56 -10.26
C ARG A 53 45.49 -24.03 -9.99
N GLN A 54 45.35 -22.72 -9.77
CA GLN A 54 44.07 -22.03 -9.56
C GLN A 54 43.16 -22.17 -10.80
N LEU A 55 43.68 -21.87 -11.99
CA LEU A 55 42.92 -22.00 -13.23
C LEU A 55 42.45 -23.45 -13.46
N SER A 56 43.28 -24.43 -13.13
CA SER A 56 42.91 -25.85 -13.22
C SER A 56 41.73 -26.17 -12.29
N ALA A 57 41.73 -25.67 -11.06
CA ALA A 57 40.63 -25.81 -10.12
C ALA A 57 39.35 -25.08 -10.60
N VAL A 58 39.46 -23.87 -11.15
CA VAL A 58 38.32 -23.11 -11.68
C VAL A 58 37.67 -23.82 -12.88
N LEU A 59 38.47 -24.34 -13.81
CA LEU A 59 37.94 -25.10 -14.95
C LEU A 59 37.34 -26.43 -14.53
N LEU A 60 37.93 -27.08 -13.53
CA LEU A 60 37.38 -28.29 -12.93
C LEU A 60 36.00 -28.00 -12.31
N ARG A 61 35.87 -26.93 -11.52
CA ARG A 61 34.60 -26.45 -10.93
C ARG A 61 33.52 -26.31 -12.01
N LYS A 62 33.83 -25.62 -13.10
CA LYS A 62 32.88 -25.33 -14.19
C LYS A 62 32.38 -26.55 -14.97
N LYS A 63 33.09 -27.70 -14.93
CA LYS A 63 32.78 -28.85 -15.80
C LYS A 63 32.57 -30.16 -15.05
N ILE A 64 32.95 -30.24 -13.79
CA ILE A 64 32.87 -31.49 -13.03
C ILE A 64 31.42 -31.98 -12.88
N THR A 65 30.44 -31.09 -12.74
CA THR A 65 29.01 -31.42 -12.58
C THR A 65 28.49 -32.36 -13.67
N GLY A 66 28.60 -31.95 -14.94
CA GLY A 66 28.11 -32.73 -16.09
C GLY A 66 28.92 -34.00 -16.38
N HIS A 67 30.10 -34.12 -15.78
CA HIS A 67 31.00 -35.28 -15.94
C HIS A 67 30.98 -36.22 -14.75
N TRP A 68 30.60 -35.77 -13.55
CA TRP A 68 30.66 -36.53 -12.31
C TRP A 68 29.97 -37.92 -12.40
N PRO A 69 28.77 -38.06 -13.00
CA PRO A 69 28.12 -39.36 -13.14
C PRO A 69 28.84 -40.31 -14.10
N LYS A 70 29.66 -39.78 -15.02
CA LYS A 70 30.37 -40.54 -16.06
C LYS A 70 31.73 -41.06 -15.59
N LEU A 71 32.20 -40.62 -14.41
CA LEU A 71 33.52 -40.99 -13.89
C LEU A 71 33.47 -42.33 -13.13
N PRO A 72 34.45 -43.23 -13.36
CA PRO A 72 34.57 -44.46 -12.58
C PRO A 72 34.80 -44.21 -11.07
N PRO A 73 34.30 -45.06 -10.16
CA PRO A 73 34.55 -44.94 -8.72
C PRO A 73 36.00 -44.72 -8.28
N PRO A 74 37.03 -45.41 -8.83
CA PRO A 74 38.42 -45.15 -8.43
C PRO A 74 38.88 -43.74 -8.82
N VAL A 75 38.38 -43.20 -9.93
CA VAL A 75 38.68 -41.84 -10.38
C VAL A 75 38.00 -40.84 -9.46
N LYS A 76 36.70 -41.02 -9.15
CA LYS A 76 35.99 -40.19 -8.17
C LYS A 76 36.73 -40.14 -6.82
N ASN A 77 37.19 -41.29 -6.31
CA ASN A 77 37.95 -41.36 -5.06
C ASN A 77 39.29 -40.62 -5.16
N SER A 78 40.03 -40.80 -6.26
CA SER A 78 41.28 -40.07 -6.49
C SER A 78 41.08 -38.55 -6.53
N ILE A 79 39.98 -38.07 -7.13
CA ILE A 79 39.65 -36.65 -7.20
C ILE A 79 39.33 -36.10 -5.81
N LYS A 80 38.47 -36.79 -5.05
CA LYS A 80 38.13 -36.43 -3.66
C LYS A 80 39.37 -36.31 -2.77
N SER A 81 40.23 -37.33 -2.77
CA SER A 81 41.48 -37.30 -1.98
C SER A 81 42.43 -36.19 -2.43
N ALA A 82 42.56 -35.97 -3.74
CA ALA A 82 43.41 -34.92 -4.29
C ALA A 82 42.97 -33.51 -3.86
N LEU A 83 41.66 -33.24 -3.85
CA LEU A 83 41.12 -31.94 -3.43
C LEU A 83 41.39 -31.65 -1.95
N VAL A 84 41.11 -32.63 -1.09
CA VAL A 84 41.35 -32.57 0.35
C VAL A 84 42.83 -32.34 0.65
N GLU A 85 43.71 -33.08 -0.04
CA GLU A 85 45.16 -32.95 0.09
C GLU A 85 45.64 -31.55 -0.37
N THR A 86 45.15 -31.04 -1.51
CA THR A 86 45.50 -29.71 -2.01
C THR A 86 45.11 -28.60 -1.02
N ILE A 87 43.96 -28.70 -0.36
CA ILE A 87 43.53 -27.72 0.66
C ILE A 87 44.54 -27.62 1.81
N THR A 88 45.15 -28.73 2.20
CA THR A 88 46.11 -28.76 3.33
C THR A 88 47.58 -28.56 2.95
N LEU A 89 47.96 -28.86 1.70
CA LEU A 89 49.37 -28.84 1.29
C LEU A 89 49.74 -27.62 0.44
N ASP A 90 48.79 -26.98 -0.25
CA ASP A 90 49.10 -25.81 -1.09
C ASP A 90 49.24 -24.55 -0.23
N HIS A 91 50.30 -23.77 -0.48
CA HIS A 91 50.56 -22.53 0.23
C HIS A 91 49.83 -21.32 -0.37
N SER A 92 49.23 -21.43 -1.55
CA SER A 92 48.50 -20.35 -2.20
C SER A 92 47.04 -20.28 -1.72
N PRO A 93 46.60 -19.17 -1.10
CA PRO A 93 45.20 -19.00 -0.68
C PRO A 93 44.21 -19.15 -1.84
N LEU A 94 44.57 -18.61 -3.02
CA LEU A 94 43.76 -18.68 -4.23
C LEU A 94 43.53 -20.12 -4.71
N VAL A 95 44.55 -20.97 -4.63
CA VAL A 95 44.44 -22.39 -5.02
C VAL A 95 43.61 -23.17 -4.01
N ARG A 96 43.80 -22.91 -2.71
CA ARG A 96 43.00 -23.54 -1.65
C ARG A 96 41.51 -23.18 -1.77
N ARG A 97 41.18 -21.90 -1.98
CA ARG A 97 39.79 -21.44 -2.20
C ARG A 97 39.19 -22.06 -3.47
N ALA A 98 39.91 -22.01 -4.60
CA ALA A 98 39.43 -22.63 -5.83
C ALA A 98 39.20 -24.15 -5.67
N SER A 99 40.05 -24.84 -4.90
CA SER A 99 39.88 -26.26 -4.57
C SER A 99 38.67 -26.50 -3.67
N ALA A 100 38.44 -25.66 -2.66
CA ALA A 100 37.25 -25.71 -1.81
C ALA A 100 35.95 -25.55 -2.64
N ASN A 101 35.92 -24.62 -3.60
CA ASN A 101 34.75 -24.43 -4.46
C ASN A 101 34.46 -25.68 -5.33
N VAL A 102 35.50 -26.41 -5.76
CA VAL A 102 35.31 -27.71 -6.44
C VAL A 102 34.74 -28.76 -5.47
N VAL A 103 35.23 -28.80 -4.23
CA VAL A 103 34.69 -29.71 -3.20
C VAL A 103 33.21 -29.45 -2.97
N SER A 104 32.79 -28.19 -2.86
CA SER A 104 31.39 -27.81 -2.65
C SER A 104 30.46 -28.33 -3.77
N ILE A 105 30.83 -28.11 -5.04
CA ILE A 105 30.05 -28.61 -6.19
C ILE A 105 29.96 -30.14 -6.21
N ILE A 106 31.07 -30.83 -5.94
CA ILE A 106 31.07 -32.30 -5.92
C ILE A 106 30.20 -32.80 -4.75
N ALA A 107 30.26 -32.14 -3.60
CA ALA A 107 29.52 -32.51 -2.41
C ALA A 107 28.00 -32.46 -2.61
N LYS A 108 27.47 -31.55 -3.45
CA LYS A 108 26.06 -31.49 -3.89
C LYS A 108 25.51 -32.86 -4.28
N TYR A 109 26.33 -33.68 -4.94
CA TYR A 109 25.95 -35.01 -5.42
C TYR A 109 26.50 -36.13 -4.53
N ALA A 110 27.76 -36.01 -4.10
CA ALA A 110 28.47 -37.10 -3.44
C ALA A 110 28.06 -37.29 -1.98
N VAL A 111 27.69 -36.22 -1.26
CA VAL A 111 27.32 -36.32 0.17
C VAL A 111 25.92 -36.90 0.35
N PRO A 112 24.85 -36.41 -0.32
CA PRO A 112 23.51 -37.01 -0.20
C PRO A 112 23.45 -38.47 -0.65
N ALA A 113 24.30 -38.85 -1.60
CA ALA A 113 24.43 -40.24 -2.07
C ALA A 113 25.26 -41.15 -1.13
N GLY A 114 25.81 -40.63 -0.03
CA GLY A 114 26.69 -41.37 0.88
C GLY A 114 28.05 -41.74 0.27
N GLU A 115 28.44 -41.13 -0.86
CA GLU A 115 29.69 -41.41 -1.57
C GLU A 115 30.92 -40.70 -0.96
N TRP A 116 30.75 -39.76 -0.02
CA TRP A 116 31.86 -39.01 0.58
C TRP A 116 31.75 -38.83 2.12
N PRO A 117 31.80 -39.91 2.91
CA PRO A 117 31.65 -39.85 4.37
C PRO A 117 32.80 -39.11 5.08
N ASP A 118 34.00 -39.07 4.47
CA ASP A 118 35.20 -38.49 5.10
C ASP A 118 35.26 -36.96 5.03
N LEU A 119 34.37 -36.30 4.27
CA LEU A 119 34.42 -34.85 4.06
C LEU A 119 34.15 -34.08 5.35
N LEU A 120 33.08 -34.41 6.08
CA LEU A 120 32.74 -33.76 7.35
C LEU A 120 33.85 -33.94 8.40
N PRO A 121 34.34 -35.16 8.71
CA PRO A 121 35.47 -35.35 9.61
C PRO A 121 36.71 -34.53 9.23
N PHE A 122 37.01 -34.43 7.93
CA PHE A 122 38.12 -33.61 7.44
C PHE A 122 37.92 -32.13 7.76
N LEU A 123 36.73 -31.58 7.52
CA LEU A 123 36.43 -30.17 7.84
C LEU A 123 36.53 -29.88 9.34
N PHE A 124 36.00 -30.78 10.18
CA PHE A 124 36.15 -30.70 11.64
C PHE A 124 37.61 -30.73 12.11
N GLN A 125 38.47 -31.46 11.42
CA GLN A 125 39.89 -31.49 11.72
C GLN A 125 40.58 -30.20 11.27
N CYS A 126 40.28 -29.70 10.07
CA CYS A 126 40.86 -28.48 9.52
C CYS A 126 40.46 -27.24 10.30
N SER A 127 39.20 -27.13 10.74
CA SER A 127 38.71 -26.02 11.58
C SER A 127 39.38 -25.93 12.95
N GLN A 128 40.02 -27.02 13.40
CA GLN A 128 40.77 -27.09 14.66
C GLN A 128 42.29 -27.10 14.46
N SER A 129 42.76 -26.88 13.24
CA SER A 129 44.19 -26.90 12.93
C SER A 129 44.95 -25.76 13.59
N ALA A 130 46.23 -25.98 13.92
CA ALA A 130 47.11 -24.92 14.40
C ALA A 130 47.41 -23.86 13.32
N GLN A 131 47.27 -24.20 12.03
CA GLN A 131 47.46 -23.27 10.91
C GLN A 131 46.17 -22.49 10.65
N GLU A 132 46.23 -21.15 10.68
CA GLU A 132 45.07 -20.29 10.43
C GLU A 132 44.46 -20.51 9.03
N ASP A 133 45.30 -20.72 8.02
CA ASP A 133 44.92 -20.97 6.63
C ASP A 133 44.02 -22.21 6.49
N HIS A 134 44.25 -23.24 7.30
CA HIS A 134 43.41 -24.44 7.29
C HIS A 134 42.05 -24.18 7.95
N ARG A 135 42.03 -23.39 9.03
CA ARG A 135 40.79 -23.05 9.74
C ARG A 135 39.90 -22.18 8.87
N GLU A 136 40.46 -21.14 8.26
CA GLU A 136 39.74 -20.23 7.36
C GLU A 136 39.12 -20.98 6.17
N VAL A 137 39.91 -21.78 5.45
CA VAL A 137 39.40 -22.50 4.25
C VAL A 137 38.34 -23.54 4.64
N ALA A 138 38.46 -24.18 5.81
CA ALA A 138 37.43 -25.08 6.30
C ALA A 138 36.09 -24.37 6.54
N LEU A 139 36.12 -23.16 7.09
CA LEU A 139 34.92 -22.36 7.38
C LEU A 139 34.27 -21.79 6.11
N ILE A 140 35.08 -21.32 5.15
CA ILE A 140 34.58 -20.96 3.80
C ILE A 140 33.88 -22.15 3.16
N LEU A 141 34.48 -23.34 3.28
CA LEU A 141 33.89 -24.56 2.74
C LEU A 141 32.64 -24.98 3.51
N PHE A 142 32.57 -24.79 4.83
CA PHE A 142 31.33 -24.97 5.59
C PHE A 142 30.22 -24.08 5.04
N SER A 143 30.45 -22.77 4.92
CA SER A 143 29.47 -21.81 4.36
C SER A 143 28.95 -22.29 3.00
N SER A 144 29.84 -22.56 2.05
CA SER A 144 29.45 -23.02 0.70
C SER A 144 28.73 -24.38 0.69
N LEU A 145 29.10 -25.30 1.59
CA LEU A 145 28.42 -26.60 1.70
C LEU A 145 27.03 -26.46 2.31
N ILE A 146 26.83 -25.56 3.27
CA ILE A 146 25.51 -25.32 3.84
C ILE A 146 24.58 -24.76 2.77
N GLU A 147 25.04 -23.80 1.96
CA GLU A 147 24.25 -23.28 0.83
C GLU A 147 23.87 -24.37 -0.19
N THR A 148 24.71 -25.41 -0.33
CA THR A 148 24.54 -26.45 -1.36
C THR A 148 23.77 -27.69 -0.87
N ILE A 149 23.98 -28.09 0.38
CA ILE A 149 23.41 -29.30 1.02
C ILE A 149 22.92 -29.03 2.45
N GLY A 150 22.37 -27.84 2.68
CA GLY A 150 21.87 -27.32 3.96
C GLY A 150 20.97 -28.27 4.76
N PRO A 151 19.97 -28.95 4.15
CA PRO A 151 19.11 -29.88 4.88
C PRO A 151 19.88 -31.05 5.52
N THR A 152 21.00 -31.46 4.93
CA THR A 152 21.87 -32.50 5.52
C THR A 152 22.66 -31.93 6.69
N PHE A 153 23.15 -30.69 6.57
CA PHE A 153 23.93 -30.01 7.60
C PHE A 153 23.11 -29.58 8.82
N GLN A 154 21.81 -29.33 8.67
CA GLN A 154 20.90 -29.03 9.78
C GLN A 154 20.98 -30.11 10.87
N THR A 155 21.07 -31.39 10.48
CA THR A 155 21.17 -32.52 11.42
C THR A 155 22.48 -32.56 12.22
N HIS A 156 23.51 -31.86 11.74
CA HIS A 156 24.84 -31.78 12.35
C HIS A 156 25.07 -30.46 13.09
N LEU A 157 24.11 -29.54 13.12
CA LEU A 157 24.29 -28.23 13.73
C LEU A 157 24.66 -28.34 15.22
N ALA A 158 24.11 -29.32 15.95
CA ALA A 158 24.44 -29.58 17.35
C ALA A 158 25.94 -29.88 17.58
N ASP A 159 26.57 -30.60 16.65
CA ASP A 159 27.99 -30.94 16.70
C ASP A 159 28.87 -29.78 16.19
N LEU A 160 28.36 -29.00 15.24
CA LEU A 160 29.07 -27.86 14.64
C LEU A 160 29.03 -26.61 15.51
N GLN A 161 28.00 -26.42 16.33
CA GLN A 161 27.82 -25.20 17.10
C GLN A 161 29.00 -24.88 18.04
N PRO A 162 29.50 -25.81 18.89
CA PRO A 162 30.64 -25.51 19.76
C PRO A 162 31.91 -25.16 18.97
N LEU A 163 32.08 -25.76 17.79
CA LEU A 163 33.21 -25.49 16.90
C LEU A 163 33.11 -24.07 16.32
N LEU A 164 31.95 -23.71 15.74
CA LEU A 164 31.73 -22.41 15.13
C LEU A 164 31.81 -21.28 16.16
N LEU A 165 31.26 -21.47 17.37
CA LEU A 165 31.41 -20.53 18.47
C LEU A 165 32.88 -20.31 18.85
N LYS A 166 33.67 -21.38 18.88
CA LYS A 166 35.11 -21.27 19.14
C LYS A 166 35.85 -20.52 18.01
N CYS A 167 35.47 -20.74 16.75
CA CYS A 167 36.06 -20.05 15.61
C CYS A 167 35.67 -18.57 15.53
N LEU A 168 34.46 -18.20 15.95
CA LEU A 168 34.05 -16.79 16.13
C LEU A 168 34.90 -16.06 17.18
N GLN A 169 35.45 -16.80 18.14
CA GLN A 169 36.31 -16.29 19.21
C GLN A 169 37.81 -16.55 18.95
N ASP A 170 38.22 -16.81 17.70
CA ASP A 170 39.62 -17.07 17.37
C ASP A 170 40.49 -15.84 17.68
N GLU A 171 41.31 -15.94 18.73
CA GLU A 171 42.20 -14.85 19.19
C GLU A 171 43.37 -14.59 18.22
N THR A 172 43.66 -15.51 17.32
CA THR A 172 44.87 -15.48 16.48
C THR A 172 44.65 -14.94 15.08
N SER A 173 43.41 -14.98 14.56
CA SER A 173 43.14 -14.64 13.16
C SER A 173 41.74 -14.04 12.94
N THR A 174 41.69 -12.78 12.52
CA THR A 174 40.44 -12.11 12.07
C THR A 174 39.81 -12.85 10.89
N ARG A 175 40.63 -13.35 9.94
CA ARG A 175 40.14 -14.07 8.75
C ARG A 175 39.33 -15.31 9.12
N VAL A 176 39.76 -16.03 10.16
CA VAL A 176 39.02 -17.19 10.69
C VAL A 176 37.70 -16.75 11.31
N ARG A 177 37.68 -15.66 12.08
CA ARG A 177 36.46 -15.14 12.69
C ARG A 177 35.43 -14.70 11.64
N VAL A 178 35.86 -14.00 10.58
CA VAL A 178 35.02 -13.58 9.45
C VAL A 178 34.47 -14.79 8.68
N ALA A 179 35.31 -15.78 8.39
CA ALA A 179 34.86 -17.00 7.73
C ALA A 179 33.85 -17.79 8.59
N ALA A 180 34.01 -17.79 9.91
CA ALA A 180 33.04 -18.38 10.84
C ALA A 180 31.72 -17.62 10.84
N LEU A 181 31.77 -16.29 10.80
CA LEU A 181 30.57 -15.44 10.72
C LEU A 181 29.73 -15.76 9.48
N LYS A 182 30.35 -15.77 8.29
CA LYS A 182 29.68 -16.16 7.03
C LYS A 182 29.10 -17.58 7.09
N ALA A 183 29.85 -18.53 7.66
CA ALA A 183 29.37 -19.90 7.82
C ALA A 183 28.17 -20.03 8.76
N VAL A 184 28.07 -19.18 9.80
CA VAL A 184 26.90 -19.13 10.67
C VAL A 184 25.71 -18.52 9.94
N GLY A 185 25.88 -17.42 9.19
CA GLY A 185 24.83 -16.81 8.39
C GLY A 185 24.17 -17.80 7.43
N SER A 186 24.97 -18.59 6.70
CA SER A 186 24.46 -19.59 5.75
C SER A 186 23.51 -20.64 6.35
N PHE A 187 23.46 -20.82 7.68
CA PHE A 187 22.51 -21.74 8.30
C PHE A 187 21.08 -21.20 8.39
N ILE A 188 20.86 -19.87 8.34
CA ILE A 188 19.57 -19.24 8.66
C ILE A 188 18.43 -19.77 7.79
N GLU A 189 18.65 -19.82 6.47
CA GLU A 189 17.68 -20.31 5.47
C GLU A 189 17.23 -21.76 5.74
N PHE A 190 18.02 -22.54 6.46
CA PHE A 190 17.75 -23.96 6.72
C PHE A 190 17.25 -24.21 8.15
N ILE A 191 16.90 -23.18 8.92
CA ILE A 191 16.32 -23.36 10.25
C ILE A 191 14.80 -23.32 10.13
N ASN A 192 14.18 -24.40 10.58
CA ASN A 192 12.72 -24.51 10.70
C ASN A 192 12.29 -24.23 12.15
N ASP A 193 10.98 -24.13 12.39
CA ASP A 193 10.34 -23.83 13.70
C ASP A 193 10.54 -24.88 14.82
N GLY A 194 11.52 -25.77 14.64
CA GLY A 194 11.95 -26.72 15.66
C GLY A 194 12.59 -26.01 16.85
N THR A 195 11.90 -26.01 17.99
CA THR A 195 12.31 -25.28 19.21
C THR A 195 13.75 -25.54 19.68
N ASP A 196 14.32 -26.73 19.48
CA ASP A 196 15.69 -27.05 19.90
C ASP A 196 16.76 -26.48 18.95
N ILE A 197 16.50 -26.49 17.63
CA ILE A 197 17.42 -25.95 16.61
C ILE A 197 17.44 -24.42 16.68
N VAL A 198 16.26 -23.81 16.86
CA VAL A 198 16.11 -22.36 17.09
C VAL A 198 16.92 -21.91 18.31
N LYS A 199 16.79 -22.60 19.45
CA LYS A 199 17.57 -22.30 20.67
C LYS A 199 19.07 -22.45 20.43
N LEU A 200 19.47 -23.46 19.67
CA LEU A 200 20.87 -23.69 19.34
C LEU A 200 21.42 -22.53 18.50
N PHE A 201 20.69 -22.08 17.49
CA PHE A 201 21.15 -20.97 16.66
C PHE A 201 21.24 -19.65 17.45
N ARG A 202 20.24 -19.35 18.30
CA ARG A 202 20.22 -18.13 19.15
C ARG A 202 21.50 -17.93 19.97
N ASN A 203 22.23 -18.99 20.32
CA ASN A 203 23.50 -18.90 21.05
C ASN A 203 24.64 -18.28 20.23
N PHE A 204 24.54 -18.19 18.91
CA PHE A 204 25.53 -17.51 18.06
C PHE A 204 25.42 -15.99 18.15
N ILE A 205 24.21 -15.44 18.32
CA ILE A 205 23.93 -14.00 18.25
C ILE A 205 24.85 -13.17 19.18
N PRO A 206 25.07 -13.54 20.46
CA PRO A 206 26.00 -12.81 21.32
C PRO A 206 27.44 -12.79 20.80
N SER A 207 27.90 -13.89 20.17
CA SER A 207 29.25 -13.97 19.61
C SER A 207 29.38 -13.14 18.33
N ILE A 208 28.32 -13.09 17.50
CA ILE A 208 28.21 -12.22 16.32
C ILE A 208 28.30 -10.75 16.74
N LEU A 209 27.51 -10.33 17.73
CA LEU A 209 27.56 -8.97 18.23
C LEU A 209 28.93 -8.61 18.83
N ASN A 210 29.59 -9.55 19.51
CA ASN A 210 30.90 -9.31 20.11
C ASN A 210 32.00 -9.15 19.05
N ILE A 211 32.04 -10.00 18.01
CA ILE A 211 33.02 -9.85 16.92
C ILE A 211 32.82 -8.52 16.19
N SER A 212 31.57 -8.15 15.87
CA SER A 212 31.28 -6.90 15.15
C SER A 212 31.74 -5.67 15.94
N ARG A 213 31.45 -5.61 17.24
CA ARG A 213 31.94 -4.51 18.10
C ARG A 213 33.46 -4.43 18.13
N GLN A 214 34.15 -5.56 18.23
CA GLN A 214 35.62 -5.60 18.27
C GLN A 214 36.23 -5.14 16.94
N CYS A 215 35.66 -5.58 15.81
CA CYS A 215 36.13 -5.21 14.48
C CYS A 215 35.90 -3.72 14.20
N LEU A 216 34.71 -3.18 14.53
CA LEU A 216 34.44 -1.74 14.43
C LEU A 216 35.41 -0.91 15.28
N ALA A 217 35.69 -1.33 16.52
CA ALA A 217 36.66 -0.64 17.38
C ALA A 217 38.10 -0.64 16.80
N ASN A 218 38.42 -1.58 15.90
CA ASN A 218 39.71 -1.67 15.22
C ASN A 218 39.72 -1.02 13.83
N GLY A 219 38.60 -0.44 13.38
CA GLY A 219 38.46 0.12 12.02
C GLY A 219 38.27 -0.92 10.92
N GLU A 220 37.86 -2.14 11.26
CA GLU A 220 37.56 -3.23 10.32
C GLU A 220 36.05 -3.23 10.00
N GLU A 221 35.61 -2.28 9.18
CA GLU A 221 34.18 -2.01 8.94
C GLU A 221 33.47 -3.09 8.11
N ASP A 222 34.16 -3.75 7.16
CA ASP A 222 33.63 -4.85 6.32
C ASP A 222 32.98 -5.99 7.13
N VAL A 223 33.45 -6.21 8.37
CA VAL A 223 32.93 -7.29 9.23
C VAL A 223 31.56 -6.93 9.80
N ALA A 224 31.30 -5.64 10.04
CA ALA A 224 30.02 -5.17 10.52
C ALA A 224 28.94 -5.34 9.44
N THR A 225 29.28 -5.09 8.17
CA THR A 225 28.37 -5.35 7.03
C THR A 225 27.87 -6.78 6.99
N ILE A 226 28.77 -7.77 7.13
CA ILE A 226 28.38 -9.19 7.18
C ILE A 226 27.44 -9.47 8.37
N ALA A 227 27.66 -8.82 9.51
CA ALA A 227 26.80 -9.01 10.66
C ALA A 227 25.41 -8.38 10.46
N PHE A 228 25.33 -7.24 9.77
CA PHE A 228 24.06 -6.62 9.40
C PHE A 228 23.29 -7.48 8.39
N GLU A 229 23.93 -8.01 7.35
CA GLU A 229 23.34 -8.99 6.42
C GLU A 229 22.74 -10.19 7.17
N ILE A 230 23.46 -10.70 8.17
CA ILE A 230 22.95 -11.79 9.02
C ILE A 230 21.75 -11.34 9.84
N PHE A 231 21.74 -10.13 10.39
CA PHE A 231 20.59 -9.63 11.15
C PHE A 231 19.36 -9.43 10.25
N ASP A 232 19.54 -8.98 9.01
CA ASP A 232 18.47 -8.89 8.01
C ASP A 232 17.83 -10.26 7.77
N GLU A 233 18.65 -11.28 7.46
CA GLU A 233 18.18 -12.66 7.28
C GLU A 233 17.46 -13.21 8.53
N LEU A 234 17.87 -12.81 9.74
CA LEU A 234 17.20 -13.22 10.98
C LEU A 234 15.84 -12.56 11.19
N ILE A 235 15.66 -11.33 10.71
CA ILE A 235 14.42 -10.58 10.83
C ILE A 235 13.39 -11.11 9.83
N GLU A 236 13.82 -11.41 8.60
CA GLU A 236 12.96 -11.94 7.54
C GLU A 236 12.62 -13.43 7.73
N SER A 237 13.39 -14.15 8.55
CA SER A 237 13.15 -15.57 8.77
C SER A 237 11.76 -15.81 9.39
N PRO A 238 10.96 -16.76 8.85
CA PRO A 238 9.72 -17.18 9.49
C PRO A 238 9.98 -17.93 10.81
N ALA A 239 11.19 -18.49 10.98
CA ALA A 239 11.57 -19.14 12.22
C ALA A 239 11.84 -18.09 13.31
N PRO A 240 11.43 -18.34 14.57
CA PRO A 240 11.56 -17.36 15.64
C PRO A 240 13.02 -17.25 16.13
N LEU A 241 13.92 -16.62 15.36
CA LEU A 241 15.36 -16.66 15.63
C LEU A 241 15.86 -15.52 16.54
N LEU A 242 15.16 -14.39 16.63
CA LEU A 242 15.63 -13.21 17.38
C LEU A 242 15.64 -13.43 18.90
N GLY A 243 14.51 -13.89 19.47
CA GLY A 243 14.36 -14.09 20.93
C GLY A 243 14.75 -12.87 21.77
N ASP A 244 15.27 -13.08 22.98
CA ASP A 244 15.73 -11.99 23.87
C ASP A 244 16.91 -11.18 23.29
N SER A 245 17.62 -11.72 22.29
CA SER A 245 18.79 -11.08 21.70
C SER A 245 18.46 -9.83 20.88
N VAL A 246 17.19 -9.62 20.50
CA VAL A 246 16.75 -8.38 19.81
C VAL A 246 17.17 -7.13 20.56
N ARG A 247 17.15 -7.14 21.91
CA ARG A 247 17.56 -6.00 22.71
C ARG A 247 19.02 -5.64 22.47
N SER A 248 19.87 -6.65 22.30
CA SER A 248 21.30 -6.46 22.06
C SER A 248 21.60 -6.11 20.60
N ILE A 249 20.78 -6.59 19.65
CA ILE A 249 20.85 -6.21 18.23
C ILE A 249 20.46 -4.73 18.09
N VAL A 250 19.28 -4.33 18.58
CA VAL A 250 18.83 -2.93 18.56
C VAL A 250 19.84 -2.03 19.25
N GLN A 251 20.31 -2.39 20.45
CA GLN A 251 21.32 -1.60 21.14
C GLN A 251 22.61 -1.43 20.33
N PHE A 252 23.08 -2.48 19.66
CA PHE A 252 24.24 -2.41 18.78
C PHE A 252 23.99 -1.53 17.56
N SER A 253 22.86 -1.68 16.89
CA SER A 253 22.48 -0.85 15.74
C SER A 253 22.39 0.63 16.13
N LEU A 254 21.79 0.95 17.29
CA LEU A 254 21.72 2.31 17.82
C LEU A 254 23.11 2.89 18.15
N GLU A 255 24.01 2.08 18.72
CA GLU A 255 25.41 2.47 18.96
C GLU A 255 26.14 2.83 17.66
N VAL A 256 25.91 2.06 16.60
CA VAL A 256 26.56 2.23 15.30
C VAL A 256 25.98 3.44 14.56
N CYS A 257 24.66 3.57 14.44
CA CYS A 257 24.05 4.65 13.66
C CYS A 257 24.31 6.04 14.25
N SER A 258 24.44 6.16 15.57
CA SER A 258 24.78 7.43 16.26
C SER A 258 26.27 7.79 16.24
N SER A 259 27.14 6.91 15.74
CA SER A 259 28.59 7.14 15.76
C SER A 259 29.06 7.94 14.56
N GLN A 260 29.32 9.24 14.77
CA GLN A 260 29.89 10.16 13.78
C GLN A 260 31.31 9.80 13.29
N ASN A 261 31.94 8.77 13.85
CA ASN A 261 33.30 8.34 13.48
C ASN A 261 33.32 7.18 12.47
N LEU A 262 32.16 6.63 12.12
CA LEU A 262 32.03 5.49 11.20
C LEU A 262 31.59 5.96 9.81
N GLU A 263 31.88 5.17 8.77
CA GLU A 263 31.42 5.47 7.42
C GLU A 263 29.89 5.50 7.32
N ILE A 264 29.37 6.38 6.46
CA ILE A 264 27.93 6.60 6.29
C ILE A 264 27.20 5.31 5.89
N ASN A 265 27.82 4.46 5.06
CA ASN A 265 27.26 3.17 4.63
C ASN A 265 26.98 2.24 5.81
N ILE A 266 27.91 2.16 6.77
CA ILE A 266 27.77 1.28 7.94
C ILE A 266 26.70 1.83 8.90
N ARG A 267 26.65 3.15 9.06
CA ARG A 267 25.61 3.82 9.85
C ARG A 267 24.23 3.57 9.23
N HIS A 268 24.12 3.69 7.91
CA HIS A 268 22.89 3.44 7.16
C HIS A 268 22.43 1.97 7.29
N GLN A 269 23.33 0.99 7.13
CA GLN A 269 22.99 -0.43 7.38
C GLN A 269 22.45 -0.66 8.80
N ALA A 270 23.01 0.01 9.81
CA ALA A 270 22.50 -0.09 11.16
C ALA A 270 21.09 0.50 11.33
N ILE A 271 20.78 1.60 10.65
CA ILE A 271 19.42 2.18 10.60
C ILE A 271 18.47 1.20 9.90
N GLN A 272 18.92 0.58 8.80
CA GLN A 272 18.14 -0.38 8.04
C GLN A 272 17.69 -1.59 8.88
N ILE A 273 18.55 -2.14 9.76
CA ILE A 273 18.14 -3.18 10.72
C ILE A 273 16.93 -2.76 11.55
N ILE A 274 16.92 -1.49 11.98
CA ILE A 274 15.84 -0.94 12.81
C ILE A 274 14.58 -0.77 11.97
N SER A 275 14.72 -0.31 10.72
CA SER A 275 13.63 -0.25 9.74
C SER A 275 12.99 -1.62 9.55
N TRP A 276 13.78 -2.67 9.28
CA TRP A 276 13.28 -4.03 9.11
C TRP A 276 12.61 -4.59 10.37
N LEU A 277 13.16 -4.31 11.56
CA LEU A 277 12.49 -4.68 12.80
C LEU A 277 11.17 -3.93 13.01
N ALA A 278 11.08 -2.66 12.59
CA ALA A 278 9.85 -1.88 12.66
C ALA A 278 8.80 -2.39 11.66
N LYS A 279 9.22 -2.76 10.44
CA LYS A 279 8.35 -3.26 9.37
C LYS A 279 7.85 -4.68 9.63
N TYR A 280 8.77 -5.61 9.93
CA TYR A 280 8.46 -7.04 10.00
C TYR A 280 8.35 -7.60 11.42
N LYS A 281 8.70 -6.85 12.46
CA LYS A 281 8.69 -7.34 13.86
C LYS A 281 8.23 -6.26 14.85
N ALA A 282 7.31 -5.37 14.43
CA ALA A 282 6.86 -4.22 15.22
C ALA A 282 6.34 -4.60 16.61
N SER A 283 5.46 -5.61 16.67
CA SER A 283 4.90 -6.17 17.92
C SER A 283 6.01 -6.67 18.87
N PHE A 284 7.11 -7.17 18.32
CA PHE A 284 8.26 -7.63 19.08
C PHE A 284 9.03 -6.46 19.72
N LEU A 285 9.20 -5.34 19.01
CA LEU A 285 9.77 -4.11 19.56
C LEU A 285 8.96 -3.59 20.74
N LYS A 286 7.62 -3.62 20.63
CA LYS A 286 6.71 -3.28 21.73
C LYS A 286 6.90 -4.22 22.92
N LYS A 287 6.82 -5.54 22.71
CA LYS A 287 6.99 -6.58 23.75
C LYS A 287 8.30 -6.44 24.52
N HIS A 288 9.39 -6.10 23.83
CA HIS A 288 10.70 -5.91 24.43
C HIS A 288 10.98 -4.49 24.95
N LYS A 289 10.01 -3.57 24.83
CA LYS A 289 10.09 -2.15 25.26
C LYS A 289 11.21 -1.38 24.57
N LEU A 290 11.36 -1.60 23.26
CA LEU A 290 12.43 -1.01 22.45
C LEU A 290 11.99 0.23 21.66
N VAL A 291 10.69 0.47 21.52
CA VAL A 291 10.14 1.63 20.79
C VAL A 291 10.72 2.97 21.28
N ILE A 292 10.61 3.26 22.58
CA ILE A 292 11.10 4.53 23.14
C ILE A 292 12.64 4.65 23.00
N PRO A 293 13.46 3.65 23.37
CA PRO A 293 14.91 3.70 23.13
C PRO A 293 15.31 3.98 21.68
N ILE A 294 14.58 3.41 20.70
CA ILE A 294 14.83 3.66 19.28
C ILE A 294 14.52 5.13 18.95
N LEU A 295 13.34 5.63 19.30
CA LEU A 295 12.93 7.01 19.00
C LEU A 295 13.82 8.06 19.67
N GLN A 296 14.35 7.77 20.86
CA GLN A 296 15.31 8.63 21.55
C GLN A 296 16.62 8.83 20.78
N VAL A 297 16.93 7.96 19.82
CA VAL A 297 18.08 8.07 18.92
C VAL A 297 17.66 8.57 17.54
N MET A 298 16.56 8.04 16.98
CA MET A 298 16.10 8.42 15.63
C MET A 298 15.70 9.89 15.54
N CYS A 299 14.97 10.43 16.52
CA CYS A 299 14.55 11.84 16.47
C CYS A 299 15.76 12.81 16.48
N PRO A 300 16.81 12.62 17.30
CA PRO A 300 18.03 13.41 17.19
C PRO A 300 18.80 13.24 15.87
N LEU A 301 18.76 12.05 15.23
CA LEU A 301 19.42 11.83 13.93
C LEU A 301 18.83 12.71 12.82
N LEU A 302 17.57 13.12 12.91
CA LEU A 302 16.97 14.11 12.00
C LEU A 302 17.70 15.47 12.01
N THR A 303 18.52 15.75 13.03
CA THR A 303 19.31 16.99 13.10
C THR A 303 20.62 16.92 12.31
N GLU A 304 20.93 15.79 11.70
CA GLU A 304 22.16 15.55 10.95
C GLU A 304 22.01 15.79 9.44
N THR A 305 21.16 16.75 9.06
CA THR A 305 21.01 17.22 7.67
C THR A 305 22.38 17.64 7.12
N GLU A 306 22.83 16.98 6.05
CA GLU A 306 24.09 17.33 5.37
C GLU A 306 23.89 18.54 4.45
N ASP A 307 24.75 19.56 4.59
CA ASP A 307 24.70 20.75 3.74
C ASP A 307 25.28 20.44 2.35
N GLY A 308 24.42 20.06 1.38
CA GLY A 308 24.76 20.21 -0.05
C GLY A 308 24.69 18.99 -0.98
N ASP A 309 24.09 17.86 -0.58
CA ASP A 309 23.69 16.79 -1.51
C ASP A 309 22.29 16.28 -1.14
N GLU A 310 21.26 16.91 -1.71
CA GLU A 310 19.86 16.51 -1.57
C GLU A 310 19.55 15.15 -2.25
N ASP A 311 20.52 14.45 -2.82
CA ASP A 311 20.34 13.17 -3.54
C ASP A 311 21.18 12.02 -2.95
N SER A 312 21.69 12.15 -1.74
CA SER A 312 22.38 11.02 -1.08
C SER A 312 21.35 10.04 -0.50
N ASP A 313 21.13 8.91 -1.19
CA ASP A 313 20.33 7.76 -0.72
C ASP A 313 20.78 7.22 0.65
N LEU A 314 21.98 7.62 1.10
CA LEU A 314 22.63 7.15 2.32
C LEU A 314 22.50 8.14 3.49
N ALA A 315 21.79 9.26 3.32
CA ALA A 315 21.66 10.31 4.33
C ALA A 315 20.98 9.78 5.62
N ALA A 316 21.62 10.02 6.77
CA ALA A 316 21.21 9.43 8.04
C ALA A 316 19.89 10.01 8.58
N ASP A 317 19.60 11.29 8.31
CA ASP A 317 18.35 11.97 8.64
C ASP A 317 17.17 11.38 7.85
N ARG A 318 17.34 11.11 6.55
CA ARG A 318 16.31 10.48 5.71
C ARG A 318 16.00 9.07 6.14
N ALA A 319 17.04 8.24 6.34
CA ALA A 319 16.86 6.89 6.84
C ALA A 319 16.23 6.87 8.25
N ALA A 320 16.55 7.83 9.11
CA ALA A 320 15.89 7.97 10.41
C ALA A 320 14.42 8.39 10.29
N ALA A 321 14.07 9.27 9.34
CA ALA A 321 12.69 9.64 9.04
C ALA A 321 11.89 8.42 8.58
N GLU A 322 12.42 7.61 7.65
CA GLU A 322 11.79 6.37 7.17
C GLU A 322 11.54 5.37 8.31
N VAL A 323 12.49 5.22 9.24
CA VAL A 323 12.28 4.40 10.44
C VAL A 323 11.15 4.95 11.31
N ILE A 324 11.11 6.26 11.53
CA ILE A 324 10.06 6.90 12.35
C ILE A 324 8.69 6.71 11.70
N ASP A 325 8.59 6.88 10.38
CA ASP A 325 7.38 6.66 9.60
C ASP A 325 6.91 5.20 9.66
N THR A 326 7.79 4.26 9.33
CA THR A 326 7.52 2.82 9.43
C THR A 326 7.05 2.44 10.84
N MET A 327 7.68 2.98 11.87
CA MET A 327 7.25 2.77 13.26
C MET A 327 5.89 3.42 13.55
N ALA A 328 5.59 4.59 12.97
CA ALA A 328 4.31 5.27 13.15
C ALA A 328 3.16 4.49 12.52
N LEU A 329 3.35 3.96 11.30
CA LEU A 329 2.40 3.10 10.60
C LEU A 329 2.09 1.82 11.38
N ASN A 330 3.11 1.22 12.01
CA ASN A 330 2.96 -0.07 12.69
C ASN A 330 2.66 0.03 14.20
N LEU A 331 3.04 1.12 14.87
CA LEU A 331 2.98 1.28 16.34
C LEU A 331 2.56 2.69 16.79
N PRO A 332 1.47 3.28 16.25
CA PRO A 332 1.18 4.71 16.38
C PRO A 332 1.06 5.20 17.82
N LYS A 333 0.33 4.44 18.66
CA LYS A 333 0.10 4.77 20.09
C LYS A 333 1.40 4.84 20.91
N HIS A 334 2.45 4.15 20.48
CA HIS A 334 3.74 4.11 21.18
C HIS A 334 4.72 5.16 20.63
N VAL A 335 4.60 5.48 19.33
CA VAL A 335 5.45 6.47 18.65
C VAL A 335 5.04 7.89 18.98
N PHE A 336 3.74 8.20 18.80
CA PHE A 336 3.21 9.55 18.93
C PHE A 336 3.64 10.30 20.19
N PRO A 337 3.55 9.73 21.43
CA PRO A 337 3.90 10.48 22.63
C PRO A 337 5.36 10.93 22.67
N THR A 338 6.29 10.10 22.16
CA THR A 338 7.72 10.39 22.21
C THR A 338 8.11 11.41 21.15
N VAL A 339 7.58 11.26 19.93
CA VAL A 339 7.80 12.22 18.83
C VAL A 339 7.20 13.57 19.17
N PHE A 340 5.96 13.60 19.67
CA PHE A 340 5.30 14.83 20.07
C PHE A 340 6.02 15.55 21.22
N GLU A 341 6.56 14.81 22.20
CA GLU A 341 7.41 15.38 23.25
C GLU A 341 8.70 15.99 22.67
N PHE A 342 9.39 15.26 21.79
CA PHE A 342 10.59 15.76 21.11
C PHE A 342 10.31 17.07 20.36
N SER A 343 9.24 17.12 19.56
CA SER A 343 8.85 18.31 18.81
C SER A 343 8.47 19.47 19.73
N SER A 344 7.69 19.21 20.79
CA SER A 344 7.29 20.21 21.78
C SER A 344 8.48 20.84 22.51
N LEU A 345 9.57 20.09 22.72
CA LEU A 345 10.79 20.58 23.34
C LEU A 345 11.74 21.27 22.34
N SER A 346 11.71 20.84 21.07
CA SER A 346 12.71 21.22 20.06
C SER A 346 12.30 22.40 19.18
N PHE A 347 11.00 22.71 19.05
CA PHE A 347 10.53 23.76 18.12
C PHE A 347 11.01 25.18 18.46
N GLN A 348 11.46 25.45 19.69
CA GLN A 348 12.06 26.73 20.11
C GLN A 348 13.56 26.61 20.44
N HIS A 349 14.19 25.52 20.01
CA HIS A 349 15.58 25.27 20.33
C HIS A 349 16.51 26.28 19.65
N ILE A 350 17.62 26.63 20.33
CA ILE A 350 18.58 27.63 19.84
C ILE A 350 19.27 27.20 18.53
N ASN A 351 19.51 25.89 18.38
CA ASN A 351 20.05 25.32 17.15
C ASN A 351 18.90 25.08 16.15
N PRO A 352 18.94 25.70 14.94
CA PRO A 352 17.90 25.53 13.93
C PRO A 352 17.68 24.09 13.48
N LYS A 353 18.71 23.24 13.48
CA LYS A 353 18.55 21.82 13.08
C LYS A 353 17.57 21.06 13.97
N PHE A 354 17.46 21.43 15.25
CA PHE A 354 16.44 20.87 16.14
C PHE A 354 15.04 21.42 15.87
N ARG A 355 14.93 22.68 15.43
CA ARG A 355 13.64 23.28 15.06
C ARG A 355 13.12 22.68 13.74
N GLU A 356 14.02 22.45 12.78
CA GLU A 356 13.72 21.70 11.55
C GLU A 356 13.27 20.28 11.88
N ALA A 357 14.11 19.49 12.56
CA ALA A 357 13.80 18.12 12.96
C ALA A 357 12.49 17.99 13.74
N SER A 358 12.16 18.97 14.60
CA SER A 358 10.90 19.03 15.32
C SER A 358 9.69 18.96 14.40
N VAL A 359 9.70 19.72 13.31
CA VAL A 359 8.55 19.88 12.42
C VAL A 359 8.56 18.80 11.34
N THR A 360 9.73 18.42 10.84
CA THR A 360 9.90 17.24 9.97
C THR A 360 9.34 16.00 10.66
N ALA A 361 9.67 15.76 11.94
CA ALA A 361 9.17 14.59 12.66
C ALA A 361 7.64 14.57 12.78
N LEU A 362 6.98 15.72 12.92
CA LEU A 362 5.51 15.79 12.94
C LEU A 362 4.91 15.49 11.57
N GLY A 363 5.51 16.01 10.49
CA GLY A 363 5.10 15.70 9.12
C GLY A 363 5.26 14.21 8.79
N VAL A 364 6.40 13.62 9.15
CA VAL A 364 6.72 12.21 8.92
C VAL A 364 5.73 11.26 9.60
N ILE A 365 5.25 11.56 10.82
CA ILE A 365 4.30 10.67 11.51
C ILE A 365 2.84 10.92 11.12
N SER A 366 2.54 11.79 10.15
CA SER A 366 1.16 12.24 9.91
C SER A 366 0.22 11.14 9.46
N GLU A 367 0.70 10.24 8.59
CA GLU A 367 -0.05 9.10 8.08
C GLU A 367 -0.30 8.09 9.21
N GLY A 368 0.78 7.52 9.76
CA GLY A 368 0.65 6.47 10.78
C GLY A 368 -0.03 6.94 12.07
N CYS A 369 0.18 8.19 12.49
CA CYS A 369 -0.40 8.73 13.73
C CYS A 369 -1.57 9.70 13.49
N SER A 370 -2.27 9.60 12.35
CA SER A 370 -3.31 10.55 11.91
C SER A 370 -4.35 10.87 12.99
N GLU A 371 -5.01 9.86 13.55
CA GLU A 371 -6.05 10.02 14.59
C GLU A 371 -5.51 10.71 15.86
N LEU A 372 -4.29 10.38 16.27
CA LEU A 372 -3.66 10.96 17.46
C LEU A 372 -3.24 12.43 17.24
N LEU A 373 -2.86 12.77 16.02
CA LEU A 373 -2.55 14.15 15.61
C LEU A 373 -3.80 15.00 15.46
N LYS A 374 -4.89 14.46 14.89
CA LYS A 374 -6.21 15.13 14.82
C LYS A 374 -6.70 15.52 16.21
N ASP A 375 -6.55 14.63 17.18
CA ASP A 375 -6.81 14.85 18.61
C ASP A 375 -5.99 16.00 19.26
N ARG A 376 -4.92 16.46 18.61
CA ARG A 376 -4.00 17.52 19.06
C ARG A 376 -3.77 18.60 18.00
N MET A 377 -4.69 18.74 17.04
CA MET A 377 -4.53 19.59 15.85
C MET A 377 -4.11 21.02 16.20
N GLU A 378 -4.72 21.66 17.20
CA GLU A 378 -4.38 23.04 17.61
C GLU A 378 -2.90 23.18 18.03
N ASN A 379 -2.38 22.21 18.80
CA ASN A 379 -0.99 22.22 19.25
C ASN A 379 -0.02 21.95 18.09
N VAL A 380 -0.37 21.00 17.21
CA VAL A 380 0.42 20.64 16.04
C VAL A 380 0.54 21.83 15.09
N LEU A 381 -0.58 22.47 14.76
CA LEU A 381 -0.62 23.67 13.93
C LEU A 381 0.13 24.84 14.57
N HIS A 382 0.05 25.03 15.88
CA HIS A 382 0.82 26.08 16.55
C HIS A 382 2.33 25.89 16.35
N ILE A 383 2.85 24.67 16.47
CA ILE A 383 4.27 24.36 16.24
C ILE A 383 4.65 24.63 14.79
N THR A 384 3.89 24.07 13.84
CA THR A 384 4.20 24.13 12.40
C THR A 384 4.07 25.54 11.83
N LEU A 385 2.99 26.28 12.15
CA LEU A 385 2.81 27.65 11.67
C LEU A 385 3.86 28.60 12.25
N SER A 386 4.29 28.40 13.51
CA SER A 386 5.40 29.17 14.08
C SER A 386 6.71 28.93 13.34
N ALA A 387 6.97 27.69 12.92
CA ALA A 387 8.17 27.33 12.17
C ALA A 387 8.14 27.87 10.71
N LEU A 388 6.97 28.06 10.13
CA LEU A 388 6.82 28.70 8.82
C LEU A 388 7.27 30.18 8.83
N GLU A 389 7.31 30.82 10.00
CA GLU A 389 7.81 32.18 10.19
C GLU A 389 9.28 32.24 10.68
N ASP A 390 10.00 31.11 10.70
CA ASP A 390 11.37 31.04 11.22
C ASP A 390 12.36 31.85 10.37
N GLN A 391 13.47 32.28 10.98
CA GLN A 391 14.52 33.02 10.27
C GLN A 391 15.32 32.14 9.30
N GLU A 392 15.47 30.86 9.62
CA GLU A 392 16.25 29.91 8.81
C GLU A 392 15.39 29.21 7.76
N GLN A 393 15.85 29.19 6.51
CA GLN A 393 15.09 28.63 5.38
C GLN A 393 14.75 27.14 5.56
N MET A 394 15.68 26.36 6.12
CA MET A 394 15.51 24.92 6.36
C MET A 394 14.31 24.62 7.27
N VAL A 395 14.10 25.45 8.29
CA VAL A 395 12.98 25.32 9.22
C VAL A 395 11.65 25.67 8.54
N ARG A 396 11.63 26.74 7.73
CA ARG A 396 10.44 27.11 6.93
C ARG A 396 10.10 26.06 5.87
N GLY A 397 11.12 25.45 5.26
CA GLY A 397 10.97 24.34 4.32
C GLY A 397 10.35 23.11 4.98
N ALA A 398 10.87 22.69 6.14
CA ALA A 398 10.30 21.59 6.92
C ALA A 398 8.86 21.86 7.37
N ALA A 399 8.54 23.10 7.73
CA ALA A 399 7.17 23.50 8.05
C ALA A 399 6.22 23.40 6.85
N SER A 400 6.69 23.79 5.67
CA SER A 400 5.90 23.66 4.43
C SER A 400 5.65 22.19 4.09
N PHE A 401 6.70 21.36 4.16
CA PHE A 401 6.56 19.90 4.00
C PHE A 401 5.54 19.31 4.98
N ALA A 402 5.64 19.62 6.27
CA ALA A 402 4.71 19.11 7.27
C ALA A 402 3.26 19.57 7.03
N LEU A 403 3.03 20.79 6.54
CA LEU A 403 1.69 21.23 6.16
C LEU A 403 1.13 20.45 4.97
N GLY A 404 1.96 20.07 4.00
CA GLY A 404 1.56 19.17 2.91
C GLY A 404 1.18 17.79 3.45
N GLN A 405 2.03 17.17 4.27
CA GLN A 405 1.72 15.90 4.92
C GLN A 405 0.45 15.96 5.79
N PHE A 406 0.16 17.09 6.44
CA PHE A 406 -1.08 17.26 7.20
C PHE A 406 -2.28 17.38 6.29
N ALA A 407 -2.14 18.06 5.16
CA ALA A 407 -3.18 18.16 4.15
C ALA A 407 -3.51 16.80 3.53
N GLU A 408 -2.54 15.92 3.33
CA GLU A 408 -2.81 14.58 2.77
C GLU A 408 -3.45 13.64 3.80
N HIS A 409 -2.94 13.64 5.04
CA HIS A 409 -3.25 12.55 5.97
C HIS A 409 -4.15 12.92 7.16
N LEU A 410 -4.36 14.21 7.44
CA LEU A 410 -5.18 14.66 8.58
C LEU A 410 -6.57 15.18 8.15
N GLN A 411 -7.09 14.61 7.06
CA GLN A 411 -8.42 14.90 6.53
C GLN A 411 -9.53 14.20 7.32
N PRO A 412 -10.73 14.82 7.45
CA PRO A 412 -11.10 16.17 6.99
C PRO A 412 -10.78 17.29 8.01
N GLU A 413 -10.23 16.96 9.18
CA GLU A 413 -10.03 17.90 10.30
C GLU A 413 -9.12 19.08 9.94
N ILE A 414 -8.08 18.85 9.13
CA ILE A 414 -7.14 19.88 8.71
C ILE A 414 -7.80 20.99 7.88
N ILE A 415 -8.76 20.62 7.01
CA ILE A 415 -9.48 21.58 6.16
C ILE A 415 -10.33 22.51 7.01
N SER A 416 -10.85 22.06 8.16
CA SER A 416 -11.57 22.94 9.10
C SER A 416 -10.71 24.12 9.61
N SER A 417 -9.39 24.05 9.45
CA SER A 417 -8.44 25.12 9.81
C SER A 417 -7.99 26.00 8.62
N TYR A 418 -8.65 25.90 7.46
CA TYR A 418 -8.26 26.62 6.22
C TYR A 418 -8.10 28.13 6.40
N GLU A 419 -8.93 28.76 7.25
CA GLU A 419 -8.89 30.21 7.48
C GLU A 419 -7.54 30.68 8.05
N THR A 420 -6.81 29.79 8.73
CA THR A 420 -5.49 30.06 9.31
C THR A 420 -4.37 29.50 8.44
N VAL A 421 -4.53 28.26 7.96
CA VAL A 421 -3.48 27.54 7.24
C VAL A 421 -3.24 28.12 5.84
N LEU A 422 -4.30 28.33 5.04
CA LEU A 422 -4.18 28.74 3.64
C LEU A 422 -3.51 30.12 3.48
N PRO A 423 -3.84 31.17 4.26
CA PRO A 423 -3.09 32.43 4.21
C PRO A 423 -1.61 32.28 4.55
N SER A 424 -1.26 31.33 5.41
CA SER A 424 0.12 31.09 5.85
C SER A 424 0.94 30.43 4.73
N ILE A 425 0.38 29.41 4.08
CA ILE A 425 0.96 28.80 2.87
C ILE A 425 1.13 29.86 1.76
N LEU A 426 0.11 30.69 1.52
CA LEU A 426 0.17 31.76 0.53
C LEU A 426 1.27 32.78 0.78
N ASN A 427 1.65 33.03 2.04
CA ASN A 427 2.78 33.89 2.35
C ASN A 427 4.12 33.19 2.07
N ALA A 428 4.21 31.89 2.33
CA ALA A 428 5.41 31.09 2.08
C ALA A 428 5.73 30.93 0.57
N LEU A 429 4.73 31.04 -0.31
CA LEU A 429 4.96 31.10 -1.77
C LEU A 429 5.77 32.33 -2.22
N GLU A 430 5.83 33.37 -1.41
CA GLU A 430 6.61 34.59 -1.67
C GLU A 430 7.98 34.55 -0.99
N ASP A 431 8.42 33.39 -0.46
CA ASP A 431 9.71 33.26 0.23
C ASP A 431 10.89 33.64 -0.67
N VAL A 432 11.99 34.09 -0.06
CA VAL A 432 13.22 34.39 -0.80
C VAL A 432 13.92 33.13 -1.32
N SER A 433 13.73 31.99 -0.66
CA SER A 433 14.32 30.70 -1.02
C SER A 433 13.39 29.93 -1.97
N ASP A 434 13.92 29.49 -3.09
CA ASP A 434 13.14 28.69 -4.04
C ASP A 434 12.82 27.30 -3.48
N GLU A 435 13.66 26.73 -2.62
CA GLU A 435 13.41 25.44 -1.94
C GLU A 435 12.18 25.52 -1.01
N VAL A 436 12.03 26.62 -0.27
CA VAL A 436 10.85 26.87 0.58
C VAL A 436 9.60 27.05 -0.28
N LYS A 437 9.71 27.81 -1.39
CA LYS A 437 8.59 27.96 -2.33
C LYS A 437 8.14 26.62 -2.90
N GLU A 438 9.08 25.75 -3.27
CA GLU A 438 8.80 24.44 -3.84
C GLU A 438 7.97 23.57 -2.88
N LYS A 439 8.44 23.42 -1.64
CA LYS A 439 7.71 22.71 -0.56
C LYS A 439 6.37 23.38 -0.22
N SER A 440 6.27 24.71 -0.38
CA SER A 440 5.02 25.45 -0.19
C SER A 440 4.01 25.24 -1.31
N TYR A 441 4.45 25.06 -2.57
CA TYR A 441 3.57 24.68 -3.68
C TYR A 441 3.04 23.27 -3.49
N TYR A 442 3.87 22.33 -3.03
CA TYR A 442 3.42 20.99 -2.61
C TYR A 442 2.33 21.09 -1.54
N ALA A 443 2.58 21.81 -0.45
CA ALA A 443 1.60 22.01 0.60
C ALA A 443 0.31 22.67 0.10
N LEU A 444 0.41 23.63 -0.81
CA LEU A 444 -0.77 24.25 -1.42
C LEU A 444 -1.56 23.27 -2.27
N ALA A 445 -0.88 22.45 -3.09
CA ALA A 445 -1.53 21.47 -3.95
C ALA A 445 -2.33 20.47 -3.12
N ALA A 446 -1.68 19.80 -2.17
CA ALA A 446 -2.31 18.86 -1.24
C ALA A 446 -3.48 19.51 -0.48
N PHE A 447 -3.29 20.72 0.06
CA PHE A 447 -4.35 21.39 0.81
C PHE A 447 -5.54 21.75 -0.06
N CYS A 448 -5.33 22.21 -1.30
CA CYS A 448 -6.40 22.59 -2.19
C CYS A 448 -7.19 21.41 -2.76
N GLU A 449 -6.61 20.21 -2.82
CA GLU A 449 -7.25 19.03 -3.41
C GLU A 449 -8.57 18.67 -2.72
N ASP A 450 -8.63 18.77 -1.39
CA ASP A 450 -9.80 18.41 -0.58
C ASP A 450 -10.69 19.60 -0.16
N MET A 451 -10.43 20.82 -0.64
CA MET A 451 -11.16 22.01 -0.17
C MET A 451 -12.61 22.14 -0.67
N GLY A 452 -13.00 21.50 -1.77
CA GLY A 452 -14.36 21.66 -2.32
C GLY A 452 -14.80 23.12 -2.52
N GLU A 453 -16.00 23.51 -2.05
CA GLU A 453 -16.55 24.85 -2.22
C GLU A 453 -15.84 25.93 -1.36
N GLU A 454 -15.12 25.51 -0.32
CA GLU A 454 -14.39 26.38 0.61
C GLU A 454 -13.24 27.12 -0.08
N ILE A 455 -12.79 26.67 -1.26
CA ILE A 455 -11.76 27.33 -2.07
C ILE A 455 -12.27 28.62 -2.74
N LEU A 456 -13.57 28.73 -2.98
CA LEU A 456 -14.17 29.78 -3.82
C LEU A 456 -13.83 31.21 -3.38
N PRO A 457 -13.80 31.56 -2.07
CA PRO A 457 -13.39 32.90 -1.62
C PRO A 457 -11.93 33.26 -1.92
N TYR A 458 -11.07 32.26 -2.13
CA TYR A 458 -9.63 32.41 -2.34
C TYR A 458 -9.19 32.24 -3.79
N LEU A 459 -10.09 31.75 -4.66
CA LEU A 459 -9.80 31.36 -6.04
C LEU A 459 -9.13 32.47 -6.87
N ASP A 460 -9.69 33.68 -6.88
CA ASP A 460 -9.15 34.82 -7.63
C ASP A 460 -7.72 35.20 -7.18
N PRO A 461 -7.46 35.44 -5.87
CA PRO A 461 -6.11 35.66 -5.36
C PRO A 461 -5.13 34.53 -5.65
N LEU A 462 -5.55 33.27 -5.49
CA LEU A 462 -4.73 32.08 -5.74
C LEU A 462 -4.30 32.04 -7.19
N MET A 463 -5.25 32.08 -8.12
CA MET A 463 -4.99 32.01 -9.55
C MET A 463 -4.13 33.19 -10.05
N GLY A 464 -4.30 34.38 -9.49
CA GLY A 464 -3.44 35.53 -9.79
C GLY A 464 -1.96 35.26 -9.50
N ARG A 465 -1.66 34.63 -8.36
CA ARG A 465 -0.28 34.28 -7.96
C ARG A 465 0.27 33.10 -8.77
N LEU A 466 -0.50 32.02 -8.87
CA LEU A 466 -0.10 30.80 -9.59
C LEU A 466 0.20 31.07 -11.07
N VAL A 467 -0.67 31.81 -11.77
CA VAL A 467 -0.43 32.16 -13.18
C VAL A 467 0.80 33.06 -13.35
N THR A 468 1.10 33.92 -12.38
CA THR A 468 2.30 34.75 -12.39
C THR A 468 3.55 33.89 -12.18
N ALA A 469 3.56 33.03 -11.17
CA ALA A 469 4.66 32.11 -10.89
C ALA A 469 4.95 31.20 -12.09
N LEU A 470 3.92 30.63 -12.71
CA LEU A 470 4.06 29.80 -13.89
C LEU A 470 4.72 30.54 -15.08
N GLN A 471 4.67 31.88 -15.14
CA GLN A 471 5.32 32.68 -16.19
C GLN A 471 6.75 33.09 -15.85
N THR A 472 7.05 33.34 -14.57
CA THR A 472 8.28 34.05 -14.17
C THR A 472 9.25 33.20 -13.37
N SER A 473 8.81 32.10 -12.78
CA SER A 473 9.61 31.24 -11.91
C SER A 473 10.59 30.34 -12.69
N PRO A 474 11.66 29.86 -12.05
CA PRO A 474 12.51 28.80 -12.59
C PRO A 474 11.72 27.50 -12.83
N ARG A 475 12.32 26.58 -13.61
CA ARG A 475 11.62 25.40 -14.14
C ARG A 475 11.04 24.48 -13.06
N ASN A 476 11.83 24.16 -12.03
CA ASN A 476 11.39 23.35 -10.88
C ASN A 476 10.16 23.94 -10.17
N LEU A 477 10.12 25.26 -10.01
CA LEU A 477 8.96 25.94 -9.42
C LEU A 477 7.77 26.03 -10.39
N GLN A 478 8.00 26.04 -11.70
CA GLN A 478 6.92 25.93 -12.68
C GLN A 478 6.24 24.55 -12.57
N GLU A 479 7.02 23.50 -12.36
CA GLU A 479 6.53 22.11 -12.21
C GLU A 479 5.59 21.96 -11.02
N THR A 480 6.02 22.34 -9.81
CA THR A 480 5.16 22.25 -8.60
C THR A 480 3.99 23.23 -8.64
N CYS A 481 4.15 24.39 -9.28
CA CYS A 481 3.05 25.32 -9.53
C CYS A 481 1.97 24.72 -10.46
N MET A 482 2.34 23.89 -11.45
CA MET A 482 1.35 23.20 -12.29
C MET A 482 0.49 22.24 -11.46
N SER A 483 1.08 21.48 -10.54
CA SER A 483 0.34 20.60 -9.63
C SER A 483 -0.64 21.40 -8.76
N ALA A 484 -0.20 22.52 -8.16
CA ALA A 484 -1.09 23.38 -7.39
C ALA A 484 -2.26 23.96 -8.22
N ILE A 485 -2.01 24.35 -9.48
CA ILE A 485 -3.10 24.77 -10.39
C ILE A 485 -4.05 23.60 -10.68
N GLY A 486 -3.53 22.39 -10.79
CA GLY A 486 -4.29 21.15 -10.95
C GLY A 486 -5.28 20.96 -9.80
N SER A 487 -4.78 20.93 -8.57
CA SER A 487 -5.61 20.75 -7.36
C SER A 487 -6.65 21.87 -7.20
N VAL A 488 -6.28 23.14 -7.48
CA VAL A 488 -7.23 24.26 -7.50
C VAL A 488 -8.31 24.07 -8.57
N ALA A 489 -7.95 23.55 -9.75
CA ALA A 489 -8.92 23.27 -10.81
C ALA A 489 -9.86 22.12 -10.46
N ALA A 490 -9.36 21.07 -9.80
CA ALA A 490 -10.16 19.96 -9.31
C ALA A 490 -11.18 20.43 -8.26
N ALA A 491 -10.75 21.16 -7.23
CA ALA A 491 -11.64 21.64 -6.17
C ALA A 491 -12.62 22.74 -6.63
N ALA A 492 -12.20 23.67 -7.49
CA ALA A 492 -13.06 24.76 -7.95
C ALA A 492 -14.07 24.33 -9.02
N GLU A 493 -13.87 23.17 -9.65
CA GLU A 493 -14.69 22.64 -10.76
C GLU A 493 -15.08 23.73 -11.79
N GLN A 494 -16.38 23.98 -11.97
CA GLN A 494 -16.92 24.95 -12.92
C GLN A 494 -16.50 26.40 -12.61
N ALA A 495 -16.12 26.72 -11.37
CA ALA A 495 -15.63 28.04 -11.02
C ALA A 495 -14.23 28.33 -11.61
N PHE A 496 -13.49 27.30 -12.06
CA PHE A 496 -12.18 27.45 -12.71
C PHE A 496 -12.24 27.99 -14.16
N LEU A 497 -13.43 27.97 -14.78
CA LEU A 497 -13.63 28.38 -16.18
C LEU A 497 -12.99 29.72 -16.60
N PRO A 498 -12.97 30.80 -15.78
CA PRO A 498 -12.35 32.08 -16.15
C PRO A 498 -10.84 32.00 -16.39
N TYR A 499 -10.15 30.99 -15.85
CA TYR A 499 -8.69 30.87 -15.91
C TYR A 499 -8.24 29.81 -16.92
N ALA A 500 -9.10 28.84 -17.26
CA ALA A 500 -8.78 27.69 -18.09
C ALA A 500 -8.11 28.04 -19.44
N GLU A 501 -8.65 29.02 -20.18
CA GLU A 501 -8.09 29.41 -21.49
C GLU A 501 -6.63 29.87 -21.38
N LYS A 502 -6.32 30.66 -20.34
CA LYS A 502 -4.97 31.18 -20.10
C LYS A 502 -4.00 30.06 -19.74
N VAL A 503 -4.42 29.14 -18.87
CA VAL A 503 -3.62 27.99 -18.43
C VAL A 503 -3.33 27.06 -19.61
N LEU A 504 -4.37 26.67 -20.37
CA LEU A 504 -4.23 25.78 -21.53
C LEU A 504 -3.32 26.38 -22.62
N GLU A 505 -3.37 27.69 -22.85
CA GLU A 505 -2.48 28.34 -23.81
C GLU A 505 -1.01 28.27 -23.36
N MET A 506 -0.74 28.38 -22.07
CA MET A 506 0.61 28.24 -21.52
C MET A 506 1.12 26.81 -21.60
N MET A 507 0.25 25.81 -21.37
CA MET A 507 0.63 24.39 -21.45
C MET A 507 1.16 24.01 -22.84
N LYS A 508 0.63 24.59 -23.92
CA LYS A 508 1.08 24.31 -25.30
C LYS A 508 2.59 24.45 -25.50
N SER A 509 3.26 25.39 -24.81
CA SER A 509 4.72 25.54 -24.94
C SER A 509 5.51 24.45 -24.21
N PHE A 510 4.95 23.88 -23.15
CA PHE A 510 5.58 22.79 -22.38
C PHE A 510 5.38 21.43 -23.07
N LEU A 511 4.20 21.19 -23.66
CA LEU A 511 3.86 19.91 -24.31
C LEU A 511 4.72 19.57 -25.55
N VAL A 512 5.52 20.51 -26.04
CA VAL A 512 6.39 20.32 -27.21
C VAL A 512 7.88 20.27 -26.86
N LEU A 513 8.23 20.31 -25.57
CA LEU A 513 9.63 20.22 -25.12
C LEU A 513 10.17 18.81 -25.33
N THR A 514 11.44 18.71 -25.74
CA THR A 514 12.09 17.43 -26.09
C THR A 514 13.47 17.26 -25.48
N ASN A 515 13.96 18.25 -24.72
CA ASN A 515 15.23 18.12 -24.01
C ASN A 515 15.01 17.32 -22.74
N ASP A 516 15.96 16.46 -22.38
CA ASP A 516 15.87 15.60 -21.19
C ASP A 516 15.59 16.41 -19.90
N GLU A 517 16.23 17.57 -19.74
CA GLU A 517 16.04 18.48 -18.59
C GLU A 517 14.64 19.13 -18.52
N ASP A 518 13.85 19.09 -19.60
CA ASP A 518 12.53 19.70 -19.68
C ASP A 518 11.39 18.64 -19.64
N LEU A 519 11.71 17.34 -19.57
CA LEU A 519 10.71 16.28 -19.70
C LEU A 519 9.77 16.17 -18.50
N VAL A 520 10.26 16.44 -17.29
CA VAL A 520 9.44 16.51 -16.06
C VAL A 520 8.37 17.60 -16.22
N SER A 521 8.78 18.81 -16.60
CA SER A 521 7.87 19.91 -16.96
C SER A 521 6.85 19.55 -18.04
N ARG A 522 7.25 18.80 -19.07
CA ARG A 522 6.32 18.33 -20.11
C ARG A 522 5.31 17.34 -19.54
N ALA A 523 5.74 16.48 -18.62
CA ALA A 523 4.90 15.49 -17.97
C ALA A 523 3.84 16.17 -17.09
N ARG A 524 4.26 17.09 -16.20
CA ARG A 524 3.37 17.92 -15.37
C ARG A 524 2.40 18.76 -16.18
N ALA A 525 2.85 19.31 -17.31
CA ALA A 525 1.96 20.05 -18.20
C ALA A 525 0.93 19.15 -18.87
N THR A 526 1.28 17.90 -19.19
CA THR A 526 0.37 16.93 -19.81
C THR A 526 -0.72 16.51 -18.82
N GLU A 527 -0.33 16.22 -17.58
CA GLU A 527 -1.24 15.96 -16.46
C GLU A 527 -2.21 17.14 -16.24
N LEU A 528 -1.69 18.36 -16.10
CA LEU A 528 -2.51 19.55 -15.85
C LEU A 528 -3.55 19.78 -16.96
N VAL A 529 -3.21 19.54 -18.23
CA VAL A 529 -4.20 19.64 -19.32
C VAL A 529 -5.33 18.63 -19.12
N GLY A 530 -5.04 17.41 -18.63
CA GLY A 530 -6.05 16.41 -18.30
C GLY A 530 -6.98 16.87 -17.19
N ILE A 531 -6.43 17.38 -16.08
CA ILE A 531 -7.20 17.88 -14.93
C ILE A 531 -8.07 19.10 -15.33
N VAL A 532 -7.49 20.07 -16.05
CA VAL A 532 -8.25 21.23 -16.56
C VAL A 532 -9.35 20.78 -17.51
N ALA A 533 -9.12 19.72 -18.29
CA ALA A 533 -10.16 19.18 -19.17
C ALA A 533 -11.35 18.65 -18.38
N MET A 534 -11.11 17.96 -17.25
CA MET A 534 -12.15 17.46 -16.35
C MET A 534 -12.98 18.61 -15.79
N ALA A 535 -12.33 19.65 -15.25
CA ALA A 535 -13.01 20.82 -14.67
C ALA A 535 -13.83 21.61 -15.71
N VAL A 536 -13.29 21.79 -16.92
CA VAL A 536 -13.94 22.57 -18.00
C VAL A 536 -15.08 21.79 -18.66
N GLY A 537 -14.97 20.47 -18.73
CA GLY A 537 -15.94 19.56 -19.30
C GLY A 537 -15.98 19.51 -20.84
N ARG A 538 -16.65 18.48 -21.35
CA ARG A 538 -16.67 18.06 -22.76
C ARG A 538 -16.98 19.18 -23.75
N THR A 539 -18.06 19.92 -23.51
CA THR A 539 -18.63 20.88 -24.49
C THR A 539 -17.61 21.93 -24.94
N ARG A 540 -16.70 22.36 -24.06
CA ARG A 540 -15.69 23.39 -24.35
C ARG A 540 -14.35 22.79 -24.75
N MET A 541 -14.00 21.62 -24.21
CA MET A 541 -12.72 20.96 -24.49
C MET A 541 -12.68 20.26 -25.84
N GLU A 542 -13.76 19.55 -26.24
CA GLU A 542 -13.80 18.72 -27.45
C GLU A 542 -13.30 19.44 -28.73
N PRO A 543 -13.64 20.72 -29.01
CA PRO A 543 -13.16 21.43 -30.20
C PRO A 543 -11.66 21.78 -30.19
N ILE A 544 -11.02 21.83 -29.02
CA ILE A 544 -9.64 22.29 -28.84
C ILE A 544 -8.66 21.18 -28.43
N LEU A 545 -9.15 19.98 -28.10
CA LEU A 545 -8.35 18.82 -27.69
C LEU A 545 -7.38 18.26 -28.75
N PRO A 546 -7.68 18.23 -30.06
CA PRO A 546 -6.83 17.51 -31.02
C PRO A 546 -5.32 17.86 -30.98
N PRO A 547 -4.91 19.14 -30.91
CA PRO A 547 -3.49 19.48 -30.78
C PRO A 547 -2.82 18.97 -29.49
N PHE A 548 -3.56 18.90 -28.38
CA PHE A 548 -3.04 18.36 -27.11
C PHE A 548 -2.87 16.84 -27.21
N ILE A 549 -3.83 16.14 -27.82
CA ILE A 549 -3.74 14.69 -28.07
C ILE A 549 -2.56 14.38 -28.99
N GLU A 550 -2.36 15.14 -30.06
CA GLU A 550 -1.21 14.98 -30.95
C GLU A 550 0.13 15.18 -30.21
N ALA A 551 0.21 16.21 -29.36
CA ALA A 551 1.40 16.47 -28.56
C ALA A 551 1.66 15.36 -27.52
N ALA A 552 0.62 14.88 -26.83
CA ALA A 552 0.68 13.75 -25.90
C ALA A 552 1.19 12.47 -26.60
N LEU A 553 0.60 12.10 -27.75
CA LEU A 553 1.05 10.95 -28.54
C LEU A 553 2.50 11.07 -28.98
N SER A 554 2.97 12.27 -29.33
CA SER A 554 4.38 12.48 -29.70
C SER A 554 5.34 12.29 -28.53
N GLY A 555 4.86 12.40 -27.28
CA GLY A 555 5.64 12.22 -26.06
C GLY A 555 6.15 10.80 -25.89
N PHE A 556 5.42 9.79 -26.38
CA PHE A 556 5.83 8.38 -26.32
C PHE A 556 7.09 8.07 -27.15
N ALA A 557 7.49 8.97 -28.06
CA ALA A 557 8.76 8.84 -28.79
C ALA A 557 9.98 9.25 -27.95
N LEU A 558 9.75 9.90 -26.80
CA LEU A 558 10.76 10.29 -25.82
C LEU A 558 10.83 9.18 -24.77
N ASP A 559 12.00 8.58 -24.60
CA ASP A 559 12.19 7.42 -23.72
C ASP A 559 12.31 7.85 -22.25
N PHE A 560 11.20 8.33 -21.68
CA PHE A 560 11.13 8.85 -20.32
C PHE A 560 9.85 8.36 -19.64
N SER A 561 9.99 7.48 -18.64
CA SER A 561 8.87 6.73 -18.07
C SER A 561 7.82 7.62 -17.40
N GLU A 562 8.25 8.60 -16.61
CA GLU A 562 7.36 9.55 -15.91
C GLU A 562 6.49 10.33 -16.93
N LEU A 563 7.03 10.76 -18.07
CA LEU A 563 6.20 11.37 -19.12
C LEU A 563 5.16 10.40 -19.67
N ARG A 564 5.51 9.14 -19.91
CA ARG A 564 4.58 8.13 -20.42
C ARG A 564 3.49 7.81 -19.41
N GLU A 565 3.84 7.73 -18.12
CA GLU A 565 2.92 7.58 -17.00
C GLU A 565 1.86 8.70 -16.97
N TYR A 566 2.28 9.97 -16.86
CA TYR A 566 1.34 11.10 -16.88
C TYR A 566 0.56 11.21 -18.20
N THR A 567 1.12 10.74 -19.30
CA THR A 567 0.39 10.71 -20.58
C THR A 567 -0.71 9.65 -20.59
N HIS A 568 -0.52 8.49 -19.93
CA HIS A 568 -1.60 7.52 -19.72
C HIS A 568 -2.70 8.11 -18.84
N GLY A 569 -2.34 8.80 -17.74
CA GLY A 569 -3.29 9.54 -16.90
C GLY A 569 -4.08 10.61 -17.69
N PHE A 570 -3.40 11.37 -18.56
CA PHE A 570 -4.07 12.30 -19.47
C PHE A 570 -5.08 11.58 -20.37
N PHE A 571 -4.73 10.45 -20.99
CA PHE A 571 -5.66 9.72 -21.84
C PHE A 571 -6.85 9.13 -21.07
N SER A 572 -6.65 8.71 -19.82
CA SER A 572 -7.72 8.31 -18.92
C SER A 572 -8.74 9.45 -18.73
N ASN A 573 -8.28 10.65 -18.36
CA ASN A 573 -9.14 11.84 -18.21
C ASN A 573 -9.88 12.19 -19.51
N ILE A 574 -9.19 12.15 -20.65
CA ILE A 574 -9.83 12.45 -21.94
C ILE A 574 -10.85 11.36 -22.36
N ALA A 575 -10.60 10.09 -22.03
CA ALA A 575 -11.55 9.01 -22.27
C ALA A 575 -12.84 9.23 -21.48
N GLU A 576 -12.73 9.63 -20.21
CA GLU A 576 -13.87 9.96 -19.36
C GLU A 576 -14.70 11.12 -19.92
N ILE A 577 -14.05 12.22 -20.30
CA ILE A 577 -14.74 13.43 -20.78
C ILE A 577 -15.43 13.18 -22.12
N LEU A 578 -14.77 12.46 -23.04
CA LEU A 578 -15.29 12.27 -24.40
C LEU A 578 -16.30 11.11 -24.51
N ASP A 579 -16.31 10.17 -23.56
CA ASP A 579 -17.13 8.94 -23.60
C ASP A 579 -16.95 8.26 -24.99
N ASP A 580 -18.03 7.87 -25.66
CA ASP A 580 -18.05 7.35 -27.03
C ASP A 580 -17.23 8.17 -28.05
N GLY A 581 -17.04 9.48 -27.83
CA GLY A 581 -16.22 10.35 -28.69
C GLY A 581 -14.73 9.99 -28.71
N PHE A 582 -14.25 9.30 -27.69
CA PHE A 582 -12.87 8.82 -27.59
C PHE A 582 -12.56 7.64 -28.53
N THR A 583 -13.60 6.98 -29.07
CA THR A 583 -13.47 5.81 -29.97
C THR A 583 -12.47 6.02 -31.11
N GLN A 584 -12.38 7.25 -31.65
CA GLN A 584 -11.47 7.59 -32.75
C GLN A 584 -9.98 7.51 -32.36
N TYR A 585 -9.66 7.61 -31.07
CA TYR A 585 -8.29 7.61 -30.55
C TYR A 585 -7.83 6.23 -30.07
N LEU A 586 -8.75 5.30 -29.82
CA LEU A 586 -8.43 3.93 -29.37
C LEU A 586 -7.34 3.22 -30.20
N PRO A 587 -7.35 3.29 -31.56
CA PRO A 587 -6.32 2.63 -32.38
C PRO A 587 -4.90 3.15 -32.16
N HIS A 588 -4.74 4.33 -31.55
CA HIS A 588 -3.45 4.96 -31.28
C HIS A 588 -3.06 4.84 -29.80
N VAL A 589 -4.02 5.00 -28.89
CA VAL A 589 -3.77 5.02 -27.44
C VAL A 589 -3.63 3.61 -26.86
N VAL A 590 -4.55 2.70 -27.17
CA VAL A 590 -4.57 1.36 -26.54
C VAL A 590 -3.30 0.55 -26.84
N PRO A 591 -2.75 0.54 -28.08
CA PRO A 591 -1.48 -0.14 -28.33
C PRO A 591 -0.30 0.41 -27.53
N LEU A 592 -0.28 1.70 -27.20
CA LEU A 592 0.76 2.30 -26.36
C LEU A 592 0.62 1.83 -24.91
N ALA A 593 -0.61 1.82 -24.37
CA ALA A 593 -0.88 1.26 -23.04
C ALA A 593 -0.48 -0.22 -22.96
N PHE A 594 -0.78 -1.02 -23.99
CA PHE A 594 -0.31 -2.40 -24.07
C PHE A 594 1.21 -2.51 -24.09
N SER A 595 1.92 -1.61 -24.77
CA SER A 595 3.39 -1.59 -24.77
C SER A 595 3.94 -1.33 -23.37
N SER A 596 3.44 -0.30 -22.67
CA SER A 596 3.84 0.06 -21.32
C SER A 596 3.56 -1.06 -20.30
N CYS A 597 2.38 -1.70 -20.39
CA CYS A 597 2.04 -2.87 -19.55
C CYS A 597 2.99 -4.06 -19.75
N ASN A 598 3.64 -4.16 -20.91
CA ASN A 598 4.54 -5.25 -21.28
C ASN A 598 6.02 -4.89 -21.16
N LEU A 599 6.36 -3.73 -20.57
CA LEU A 599 7.76 -3.36 -20.31
C LEU A 599 8.46 -4.39 -19.41
N ASP A 600 9.77 -4.52 -19.61
CA ASP A 600 10.65 -5.31 -18.75
C ASP A 600 11.09 -4.44 -17.57
N ASP A 601 10.71 -4.88 -16.37
CA ASP A 601 10.85 -4.13 -15.10
C ASP A 601 12.26 -4.22 -14.51
N GLY A 602 13.15 -4.98 -15.19
CA GLY A 602 14.47 -5.33 -14.71
C GLY A 602 14.43 -6.68 -14.02
N SER A 603 14.82 -7.75 -14.72
CA SER A 603 15.11 -9.02 -14.05
C SER A 603 16.54 -9.01 -13.51
N ALA A 604 16.67 -9.22 -12.21
CA ALA A 604 17.93 -9.47 -11.56
C ALA A 604 18.58 -10.80 -11.90
N VAL A 605 19.83 -10.71 -12.36
CA VAL A 605 20.88 -11.65 -11.99
C VAL A 605 22.19 -10.85 -11.86
N ASP A 606 22.29 -9.96 -10.88
CA ASP A 606 23.63 -9.69 -10.35
C ASP A 606 24.00 -10.88 -9.47
N ILE A 607 24.74 -11.80 -10.09
CA ILE A 607 25.60 -12.68 -9.30
C ILE A 607 26.47 -11.70 -8.53
N ASP A 608 26.30 -11.68 -7.22
CA ASP A 608 27.27 -11.08 -6.34
C ASP A 608 28.58 -11.85 -6.55
N ASP A 609 29.33 -11.42 -7.56
CA ASP A 609 30.69 -11.85 -7.85
C ASP A 609 31.58 -11.11 -6.81
N CYS A 610 31.18 -11.10 -5.54
CA CYS A 610 31.97 -10.65 -4.39
C CYS A 610 33.23 -11.52 -4.18
N ASP A 611 33.41 -12.58 -4.97
CA ASP A 611 34.66 -13.34 -5.08
C ASP A 611 35.48 -12.95 -6.34
N SER A 612 35.00 -12.02 -7.15
CA SER A 612 35.78 -11.40 -8.24
C SER A 612 36.70 -10.31 -7.69
N ILE A 613 37.61 -10.73 -6.81
CA ILE A 613 38.97 -10.18 -6.87
C ILE A 613 39.34 -10.20 -8.34
N GLU A 614 39.70 -9.03 -8.92
CA GLU A 614 40.18 -8.77 -10.29
C GLU A 614 41.15 -9.86 -10.82
N ASN A 615 40.64 -11.06 -11.08
CA ASN A 615 41.39 -12.20 -11.57
C ASN A 615 40.80 -12.44 -12.94
N GLY A 616 41.19 -11.60 -13.91
CA GLY A 616 40.63 -11.43 -15.26
C GLY A 616 40.44 -12.69 -16.12
N PHE A 617 39.67 -13.66 -15.65
CA PHE A 617 39.43 -15.00 -16.20
C PHE A 617 37.97 -15.22 -16.65
N GLY A 618 37.15 -14.17 -16.67
CA GLY A 618 35.70 -14.21 -17.02
C GLY A 618 35.36 -14.66 -18.45
N GLY A 619 36.34 -14.85 -19.34
CA GLY A 619 36.10 -15.10 -20.78
C GLY A 619 35.48 -16.46 -21.14
N VAL A 620 35.51 -17.47 -20.27
CA VAL A 620 34.99 -18.81 -20.60
C VAL A 620 33.56 -18.99 -20.08
N SER A 621 32.61 -18.28 -20.70
CA SER A 621 31.17 -18.59 -20.60
C SER A 621 30.81 -19.65 -21.64
N SER A 622 30.06 -20.68 -21.24
CA SER A 622 29.48 -21.65 -22.17
C SER A 622 27.99 -21.40 -22.28
N ASP A 623 27.56 -20.95 -23.46
CA ASP A 623 26.21 -21.18 -23.95
C ASP A 623 25.91 -22.69 -24.01
N GLU A 624 24.64 -23.00 -23.81
CA GLU A 624 23.93 -24.29 -23.92
C GLU A 624 23.79 -25.15 -22.63
N ASP A 625 22.56 -25.10 -22.10
CA ASP A 625 21.78 -26.19 -21.48
C ASP A 625 22.32 -26.89 -20.22
N THR A 626 22.39 -26.16 -19.11
CA THR A 626 22.19 -26.77 -17.78
C THR A 626 21.23 -25.92 -16.95
N CYS A 627 20.06 -26.49 -16.62
CA CYS A 627 19.15 -25.99 -15.59
C CYS A 627 19.83 -26.04 -14.22
N ASP A 628 20.68 -25.07 -13.91
CA ASP A 628 20.80 -24.59 -12.55
C ASP A 628 19.98 -23.29 -12.53
N GLU A 629 18.91 -23.27 -11.74
CA GLU A 629 18.17 -22.04 -11.46
C GLU A 629 19.18 -21.00 -10.96
N PRO A 630 19.34 -19.84 -11.61
CA PRO A 630 20.09 -18.74 -11.02
C PRO A 630 19.35 -18.33 -9.75
N ARG A 631 19.96 -18.56 -8.58
CA ARG A 631 19.42 -18.09 -7.30
C ARG A 631 19.50 -16.56 -7.31
N VAL A 632 18.33 -15.93 -7.37
CA VAL A 632 18.12 -14.50 -7.26
C VAL A 632 18.45 -14.10 -5.82
N ARG A 633 19.48 -13.28 -5.60
CA ARG A 633 19.74 -12.64 -4.28
C ARG A 633 19.39 -11.16 -4.29
N ASN A 634 19.55 -10.44 -5.41
CA ASN A 634 19.31 -9.00 -5.46
C ASN A 634 18.38 -8.66 -6.62
N ILE A 635 17.10 -8.34 -6.39
CA ILE A 635 16.16 -7.87 -7.42
C ILE A 635 16.46 -6.40 -7.75
N SER A 636 16.97 -6.10 -8.95
CA SER A 636 17.10 -4.72 -9.44
C SER A 636 15.82 -4.36 -10.19
N VAL A 637 14.93 -3.66 -9.49
CA VAL A 637 13.67 -3.16 -10.04
C VAL A 637 13.85 -1.72 -10.49
N ARG A 638 13.31 -1.35 -11.65
CA ARG A 638 13.24 0.04 -12.11
C ARG A 638 11.91 0.66 -11.68
N THR A 639 11.90 1.41 -10.58
CA THR A 639 10.69 2.03 -9.99
C THR A 639 9.86 2.80 -11.02
N GLY A 640 10.45 3.74 -11.76
CA GLY A 640 9.69 4.50 -12.78
C GLY A 640 9.07 3.67 -13.91
N VAL A 641 9.51 2.42 -14.15
CA VAL A 641 8.84 1.50 -15.08
C VAL A 641 7.58 0.89 -14.46
N LEU A 642 7.58 0.67 -13.14
CA LEU A 642 6.43 0.18 -12.40
C LEU A 642 5.31 1.23 -12.38
N ASP A 643 5.63 2.50 -12.14
CA ASP A 643 4.66 3.59 -12.13
C ASP A 643 3.99 3.72 -13.51
N GLU A 644 4.80 3.74 -14.59
CA GLU A 644 4.30 3.74 -15.96
C GLU A 644 3.40 2.52 -16.23
N LYS A 645 3.77 1.34 -15.73
CA LYS A 645 3.01 0.10 -15.89
C LYS A 645 1.69 0.13 -15.13
N ALA A 646 1.66 0.66 -13.91
CA ALA A 646 0.44 0.85 -13.14
C ALA A 646 -0.51 1.83 -13.85
N ALA A 647 -0.01 2.99 -14.27
CA ALA A 647 -0.79 3.99 -15.01
C ALA A 647 -1.33 3.43 -16.36
N ALA A 648 -0.52 2.67 -17.10
CA ALA A 648 -0.97 2.02 -18.32
C ALA A 648 -2.04 0.94 -18.06
N THR A 649 -1.91 0.20 -16.97
CA THR A 649 -2.89 -0.82 -16.54
C THR A 649 -4.23 -0.18 -16.20
N GLN A 650 -4.21 0.97 -15.53
CA GLN A 650 -5.39 1.78 -15.26
C GLN A 650 -6.03 2.32 -16.56
N ALA A 651 -5.22 2.89 -17.46
CA ALA A 651 -5.69 3.47 -18.71
C ALA A 651 -6.42 2.46 -19.62
N ILE A 652 -5.99 1.19 -19.64
CA ILE A 652 -6.70 0.12 -20.34
C ILE A 652 -8.14 -0.03 -19.81
N GLY A 653 -8.31 -0.05 -18.49
CA GLY A 653 -9.62 -0.17 -17.84
C GLY A 653 -10.50 1.04 -18.12
N LEU A 654 -10.00 2.26 -17.90
CA LEU A 654 -10.78 3.49 -18.10
C LEU A 654 -11.17 3.71 -19.57
N CYS A 655 -10.27 3.41 -20.52
CA CYS A 655 -10.63 3.41 -21.94
C CYS A 655 -11.80 2.45 -22.23
N ALA A 656 -11.82 1.27 -21.60
CA ALA A 656 -12.90 0.31 -21.76
C ALA A 656 -14.21 0.79 -21.13
N LEU A 657 -14.15 1.30 -19.89
CA LEU A 657 -15.31 1.83 -19.16
C LEU A 657 -16.05 2.90 -19.98
N HIS A 658 -15.30 3.87 -20.50
CA HIS A 658 -15.88 5.04 -21.14
C HIS A 658 -16.19 4.85 -22.63
N THR A 659 -15.55 3.92 -23.33
CA THR A 659 -15.90 3.63 -24.75
C THR A 659 -16.79 2.42 -24.95
N LYS A 660 -17.09 1.68 -23.87
CA LYS A 660 -18.12 0.64 -23.80
C LYS A 660 -17.95 -0.38 -24.95
N ALA A 661 -19.01 -0.60 -25.73
CA ALA A 661 -19.02 -1.56 -26.83
C ALA A 661 -17.98 -1.26 -27.93
N SER A 662 -17.53 -0.01 -28.08
CA SER A 662 -16.49 0.37 -29.05
C SER A 662 -15.12 -0.19 -28.69
N TYR A 663 -14.90 -0.57 -27.43
CA TYR A 663 -13.67 -1.20 -26.96
C TYR A 663 -13.53 -2.68 -27.35
N ALA A 664 -14.57 -3.29 -27.94
CA ALA A 664 -14.61 -4.71 -28.28
C ALA A 664 -13.36 -5.29 -28.97
N PRO A 665 -12.65 -4.58 -29.89
CA PRO A 665 -11.44 -5.09 -30.53
C PRO A 665 -10.26 -5.37 -29.60
N TYR A 666 -10.24 -4.75 -28.42
CA TYR A 666 -9.10 -4.77 -27.50
C TYR A 666 -9.31 -5.69 -26.30
N LEU A 667 -10.55 -6.11 -26.05
CA LEU A 667 -10.96 -6.86 -24.84
C LEU A 667 -10.12 -8.09 -24.52
N GLU A 668 -9.78 -8.92 -25.52
CA GLU A 668 -9.03 -10.15 -25.29
C GLU A 668 -7.60 -9.89 -24.80
N GLU A 669 -6.93 -8.91 -25.42
CA GLU A 669 -5.56 -8.55 -25.08
C GLU A 669 -5.52 -7.84 -23.73
N SER A 670 -6.45 -6.91 -23.50
CA SER A 670 -6.62 -6.25 -22.19
C SER A 670 -6.84 -7.29 -21.09
N MET A 671 -7.74 -8.25 -21.31
CA MET A 671 -8.00 -9.31 -20.33
C MET A 671 -6.76 -10.15 -20.03
N ARG A 672 -5.98 -10.52 -21.06
CA ARG A 672 -4.72 -11.26 -20.89
C ARG A 672 -3.71 -10.50 -20.06
N ILE A 673 -3.55 -9.20 -20.31
CA ILE A 673 -2.64 -8.32 -19.57
C ILE A 673 -3.09 -8.22 -18.11
N LEU A 674 -4.38 -7.97 -17.87
CA LEU A 674 -4.93 -7.79 -16.52
C LEU A 674 -4.87 -9.07 -15.68
N VAL A 675 -5.11 -10.24 -16.27
CA VAL A 675 -4.94 -11.54 -15.58
C VAL A 675 -3.48 -11.76 -15.13
N ARG A 676 -2.51 -11.30 -15.93
CA ARG A 676 -1.10 -11.34 -15.53
C ARG A 676 -0.81 -10.33 -14.42
N HIS A 677 -1.32 -9.10 -14.55
CA HIS A 677 -1.06 -8.03 -13.59
C HIS A 677 -1.77 -8.25 -12.24
N SER A 678 -2.89 -8.96 -12.19
CA SER A 678 -3.56 -9.30 -10.92
C SER A 678 -2.76 -10.25 -10.02
N GLY A 679 -1.70 -10.88 -10.53
CA GLY A 679 -0.77 -11.72 -9.76
C GLY A 679 0.67 -11.21 -9.82
N TYR A 680 0.85 -9.92 -10.07
CA TYR A 680 2.15 -9.28 -10.21
C TYR A 680 2.83 -9.07 -8.85
N PHE A 681 4.16 -8.93 -8.81
CA PHE A 681 4.86 -8.81 -7.52
C PHE A 681 4.60 -7.47 -6.83
N HIS A 682 4.45 -6.38 -7.61
CA HIS A 682 4.19 -5.04 -7.11
C HIS A 682 2.69 -4.80 -6.89
N GLU A 683 2.35 -4.32 -5.71
CA GLU A 683 1.01 -4.04 -5.18
C GLU A 683 0.23 -3.05 -6.06
N ASP A 684 0.81 -1.90 -6.44
CA ASP A 684 0.11 -0.90 -7.28
C ASP A 684 -0.34 -1.46 -8.64
N VAL A 685 0.48 -2.31 -9.25
CA VAL A 685 0.13 -2.96 -10.52
C VAL A 685 -1.00 -3.96 -10.30
N ARG A 686 -1.02 -4.68 -9.16
CA ARG A 686 -2.14 -5.55 -8.78
C ARG A 686 -3.40 -4.72 -8.54
N LEU A 687 -3.32 -3.63 -7.78
CA LEU A 687 -4.43 -2.73 -7.47
C LEU A 687 -5.10 -2.20 -8.74
N GLN A 688 -4.31 -1.61 -9.64
CA GLN A 688 -4.83 -1.10 -10.93
C GLN A 688 -5.39 -2.22 -11.80
N ALA A 689 -4.83 -3.44 -11.74
CA ALA A 689 -5.40 -4.58 -12.45
C ALA A 689 -6.77 -4.99 -11.90
N ILE A 690 -6.95 -5.02 -10.58
CA ILE A 690 -8.23 -5.33 -9.93
C ILE A 690 -9.29 -4.30 -10.34
N ILE A 691 -8.97 -3.00 -10.32
CA ILE A 691 -9.87 -1.92 -10.78
C ILE A 691 -10.23 -2.11 -12.26
N SER A 692 -9.23 -2.28 -13.12
CA SER A 692 -9.43 -2.39 -14.57
C SER A 692 -10.18 -3.65 -15.00
N LEU A 693 -10.10 -4.75 -14.24
CA LEU A 693 -10.91 -5.95 -14.48
C LEU A 693 -12.42 -5.67 -14.36
N LYS A 694 -12.84 -4.85 -13.39
CA LYS A 694 -14.24 -4.41 -13.25
C LYS A 694 -14.67 -3.61 -14.48
N HIS A 695 -13.85 -2.65 -14.89
CA HIS A 695 -14.13 -1.77 -16.04
C HIS A 695 -14.24 -2.56 -17.35
N ILE A 696 -13.36 -3.52 -17.57
CA ILE A 696 -13.42 -4.42 -18.73
C ILE A 696 -14.70 -5.25 -18.70
N LEU A 697 -15.10 -5.78 -17.54
CA LEU A 697 -16.35 -6.52 -17.41
C LEU A 697 -17.57 -5.66 -17.76
N MET A 698 -17.64 -4.43 -17.26
CA MET A 698 -18.71 -3.48 -17.58
C MET A 698 -18.75 -3.17 -19.09
N ALA A 699 -17.60 -2.97 -19.72
CA ALA A 699 -17.50 -2.76 -21.16
C ALA A 699 -18.02 -3.97 -21.95
N VAL A 700 -17.70 -5.20 -21.54
CA VAL A 700 -18.20 -6.44 -22.17
C VAL A 700 -19.72 -6.58 -21.99
N GLN A 701 -20.24 -6.23 -20.82
CA GLN A 701 -21.68 -6.27 -20.52
C GLN A 701 -22.49 -5.23 -21.31
N SER A 702 -21.86 -4.13 -21.71
CA SER A 702 -22.48 -3.12 -22.58
C SER A 702 -22.74 -3.61 -24.01
N ILE A 703 -22.07 -4.69 -24.44
CA ILE A 703 -22.25 -5.28 -25.77
C ILE A 703 -23.61 -6.00 -25.81
N PRO A 704 -24.53 -5.62 -26.72
CA PRO A 704 -25.85 -6.24 -26.77
C PRO A 704 -25.77 -7.76 -27.04
N PRO A 705 -26.55 -8.60 -26.33
CA PRO A 705 -26.58 -10.05 -26.53
C PRO A 705 -27.37 -10.41 -27.80
N GLY A 706 -26.83 -10.01 -28.96
CA GLY A 706 -27.42 -10.29 -30.28
C GLY A 706 -27.20 -11.72 -30.76
N HIS A 707 -26.20 -12.43 -30.21
CA HIS A 707 -25.79 -13.78 -30.58
C HIS A 707 -25.31 -14.56 -29.35
N ASN A 708 -25.44 -15.90 -29.37
CA ASN A 708 -25.00 -16.77 -28.26
C ASN A 708 -23.52 -16.58 -27.91
N ASP A 709 -22.67 -16.34 -28.92
CA ASP A 709 -21.23 -16.12 -28.74
C ASP A 709 -20.92 -14.92 -27.82
N VAL A 710 -21.76 -13.88 -27.82
CA VAL A 710 -21.60 -12.70 -26.94
C VAL A 710 -21.94 -13.04 -25.49
N LEU A 711 -22.99 -13.84 -25.28
CA LEU A 711 -23.38 -14.29 -23.94
C LEU A 711 -22.34 -15.25 -23.35
N GLU A 712 -21.77 -16.13 -24.17
CA GLU A 712 -20.66 -17.00 -23.77
C GLU A 712 -19.43 -16.18 -23.38
N LYS A 713 -19.09 -15.15 -24.17
CA LYS A 713 -17.99 -14.23 -23.86
C LYS A 713 -18.22 -13.41 -22.58
N GLN A 714 -19.42 -12.84 -22.40
CA GLN A 714 -19.80 -12.12 -21.19
C GLN A 714 -19.64 -13.01 -19.95
N LYS A 715 -20.04 -14.27 -20.07
CA LYS A 715 -19.88 -15.25 -19.01
C LYS A 715 -18.41 -15.59 -18.77
N GLU A 716 -17.61 -15.86 -19.80
CA GLU A 716 -16.18 -16.16 -19.66
C GLU A 716 -15.41 -15.05 -18.93
N PHE A 717 -15.71 -13.79 -19.26
CA PHE A 717 -15.10 -12.63 -18.61
C PHE A 717 -15.54 -12.53 -17.14
N LEU A 718 -16.85 -12.66 -16.87
CA LEU A 718 -17.37 -12.69 -15.50
C LEU A 718 -16.74 -13.81 -14.65
N ASP A 719 -16.67 -15.02 -15.21
CA ASP A 719 -16.07 -16.19 -14.58
C ASP A 719 -14.61 -15.91 -14.21
N THR A 720 -13.85 -15.29 -15.11
CA THR A 720 -12.43 -14.96 -14.87
C THR A 720 -12.27 -13.87 -13.81
N VAL A 721 -13.02 -12.77 -13.90
CA VAL A 721 -12.94 -11.65 -12.95
C VAL A 721 -13.29 -12.11 -11.53
N LEU A 722 -14.43 -12.80 -11.34
CA LEU A 722 -14.84 -13.26 -10.01
C LEU A 722 -13.88 -14.30 -9.42
N ASN A 723 -13.26 -15.15 -10.26
CA ASN A 723 -12.24 -16.08 -9.79
C ASN A 723 -10.98 -15.37 -9.29
N ILE A 724 -10.54 -14.32 -9.98
CA ILE A 724 -9.41 -13.49 -9.54
C ILE A 724 -9.77 -12.80 -8.23
N TYR A 725 -10.93 -12.13 -8.14
CA TYR A 725 -11.32 -11.42 -6.93
C TYR A 725 -11.43 -12.35 -5.71
N ILE A 726 -12.05 -13.52 -5.86
CA ILE A 726 -12.10 -14.52 -4.77
C ILE A 726 -10.70 -14.94 -4.31
N LYS A 727 -9.78 -15.13 -5.26
CA LYS A 727 -8.39 -15.49 -4.95
C LYS A 727 -7.70 -14.34 -4.22
N THR A 728 -7.76 -13.13 -4.77
CA THR A 728 -7.20 -11.91 -4.17
C THR A 728 -7.71 -11.72 -2.74
N MET A 729 -9.03 -11.79 -2.54
CA MET A 729 -9.69 -11.69 -1.22
C MET A 729 -9.18 -12.67 -0.16
N THR A 730 -8.54 -13.76 -0.54
CA THR A 730 -8.13 -14.84 0.39
C THR A 730 -6.63 -15.06 0.45
N GLU A 731 -5.89 -14.74 -0.61
CA GLU A 731 -4.49 -15.11 -0.78
C GLU A 731 -3.54 -13.90 -0.92
N ASP A 732 -4.03 -12.71 -1.29
CA ASP A 732 -3.18 -11.51 -1.44
C ASP A 732 -2.71 -10.99 -0.09
N ASP A 733 -1.46 -10.54 -0.02
CA ASP A 733 -0.80 -10.06 1.19
C ASP A 733 -1.00 -8.56 1.42
N ASP A 734 -1.40 -7.81 0.40
CA ASP A 734 -1.67 -6.39 0.50
C ASP A 734 -3.15 -6.09 0.85
N LYS A 735 -3.36 -5.21 1.83
CA LYS A 735 -4.69 -4.90 2.36
C LYS A 735 -5.51 -4.04 1.40
N GLU A 736 -4.90 -3.10 0.69
CA GLU A 736 -5.59 -2.21 -0.24
C GLU A 736 -6.05 -2.95 -1.48
N VAL A 737 -5.21 -3.84 -2.03
CA VAL A 737 -5.57 -4.72 -3.14
C VAL A 737 -6.76 -5.62 -2.77
N VAL A 738 -6.78 -6.16 -1.54
CA VAL A 738 -7.91 -6.95 -1.01
C VAL A 738 -9.16 -6.11 -0.83
N ALA A 739 -9.04 -4.92 -0.24
CA ALA A 739 -10.16 -4.00 -0.04
C ALA A 739 -10.80 -3.62 -1.39
N GLN A 740 -9.98 -3.28 -2.38
CA GLN A 740 -10.44 -2.95 -3.72
C GLN A 740 -11.13 -4.14 -4.42
N ALA A 741 -10.65 -5.37 -4.20
CA ALA A 741 -11.34 -6.58 -4.68
C ALA A 741 -12.71 -6.78 -4.00
N CYS A 742 -12.83 -6.46 -2.72
CA CYS A 742 -14.11 -6.49 -1.99
C CYS A 742 -15.08 -5.43 -2.53
N MET A 743 -14.65 -4.18 -2.68
CA MET A 743 -15.46 -3.09 -3.25
C MET A 743 -15.91 -3.41 -4.68
N SER A 744 -14.98 -3.86 -5.53
CA SER A 744 -15.28 -4.23 -6.92
C SER A 744 -16.25 -5.42 -7.00
N THR A 745 -16.14 -6.37 -6.07
CA THR A 745 -17.10 -7.48 -5.92
C THR A 745 -18.48 -6.97 -5.50
N ALA A 746 -18.55 -6.06 -4.52
CA ALA A 746 -19.80 -5.47 -4.08
C ALA A 746 -20.53 -4.77 -5.23
N ASP A 747 -19.81 -3.97 -6.03
CA ASP A 747 -20.34 -3.30 -7.22
C ASP A 747 -20.89 -4.31 -8.23
N ILE A 748 -20.07 -5.30 -8.62
CA ILE A 748 -20.47 -6.34 -9.58
C ILE A 748 -21.73 -7.07 -9.10
N VAL A 749 -21.81 -7.40 -7.80
CA VAL A 749 -22.98 -8.09 -7.23
C VAL A 749 -24.23 -7.19 -7.23
N LYS A 750 -24.08 -5.89 -6.96
CA LYS A 750 -25.18 -4.92 -6.98
C LYS A 750 -25.70 -4.65 -8.40
N GLU A 751 -24.82 -4.64 -9.40
CA GLU A 751 -25.15 -4.24 -10.78
C GLU A 751 -25.52 -5.43 -11.69
N CYS A 752 -24.91 -6.59 -11.51
CA CYS A 752 -25.17 -7.76 -12.36
C CYS A 752 -26.50 -8.42 -12.03
N ASN A 753 -27.11 -9.04 -13.05
CA ASN A 753 -28.28 -9.87 -12.84
C ASN A 753 -27.92 -11.06 -11.93
N TYR A 754 -28.70 -11.25 -10.85
CA TYR A 754 -28.49 -12.33 -9.88
C TYR A 754 -28.32 -13.72 -10.54
N ALA A 755 -29.06 -14.02 -11.60
CA ALA A 755 -28.96 -15.30 -12.30
C ALA A 755 -27.57 -15.58 -12.92
N ALA A 756 -26.81 -14.52 -13.25
CA ALA A 756 -25.45 -14.65 -13.76
C ALA A 756 -24.42 -14.92 -12.64
N ILE A 757 -24.69 -14.41 -11.44
CA ILE A 757 -23.76 -14.48 -10.30
C ILE A 757 -24.11 -15.55 -9.26
N GLU A 758 -25.30 -16.16 -9.35
CA GLU A 758 -25.83 -17.13 -8.37
C GLU A 758 -24.82 -18.27 -8.05
N SER A 759 -24.12 -18.79 -9.06
CA SER A 759 -23.14 -19.86 -8.88
C SER A 759 -21.88 -19.45 -8.09
N TYR A 760 -21.61 -18.16 -7.97
CA TYR A 760 -20.44 -17.60 -7.28
C TYR A 760 -20.72 -17.29 -5.82
N MET A 761 -21.98 -17.00 -5.46
CA MET A 761 -22.37 -16.59 -4.11
C MET A 761 -21.84 -17.49 -2.99
N PRO A 762 -21.81 -18.84 -3.11
CA PRO A 762 -21.24 -19.68 -2.05
C PRO A 762 -19.74 -19.47 -1.84
N ARG A 763 -18.97 -19.23 -2.91
CA ARG A 763 -17.52 -19.00 -2.82
C ARG A 763 -17.21 -17.58 -2.36
N LEU A 764 -17.98 -16.60 -2.81
CA LEU A 764 -17.89 -15.22 -2.33
C LEU A 764 -18.19 -15.16 -0.83
N ALA A 765 -19.25 -15.83 -0.38
CA ALA A 765 -19.57 -15.93 1.04
C ALA A 765 -18.45 -16.59 1.87
N GLU A 766 -17.77 -17.59 1.33
CA GLU A 766 -16.63 -18.22 2.02
C GLU A 766 -15.42 -17.28 2.08
N ALA A 767 -15.11 -16.55 1.01
CA ALA A 767 -14.06 -15.53 0.99
C ALA A 767 -14.35 -14.41 2.00
N THR A 768 -15.57 -13.87 2.02
CA THR A 768 -16.02 -12.91 3.03
C THR A 768 -15.92 -13.47 4.45
N LEU A 769 -16.22 -14.76 4.64
CA LEU A 769 -16.11 -15.40 5.94
C LEU A 769 -14.66 -15.52 6.43
N ILE A 770 -13.71 -15.79 5.54
CA ILE A 770 -12.27 -15.79 5.84
C ILE A 770 -11.83 -14.40 6.31
N LEU A 771 -12.24 -13.36 5.59
CA LEU A 771 -11.93 -11.96 5.94
C LEU A 771 -12.54 -11.53 7.28
N LEU A 772 -13.82 -11.87 7.53
CA LEU A 772 -14.47 -11.60 8.83
C LEU A 772 -13.89 -12.41 9.99
N ARG A 773 -13.17 -13.51 9.72
CA ARG A 773 -12.45 -14.28 10.73
C ARG A 773 -11.06 -13.74 11.01
N GLU A 774 -10.58 -12.81 10.18
CA GLU A 774 -9.21 -12.32 10.18
C GLU A 774 -8.21 -13.44 9.81
N ASP A 775 -8.62 -14.34 8.90
CA ASP A 775 -7.83 -15.52 8.48
C ASP A 775 -7.15 -15.33 7.10
N SER A 776 -7.39 -14.20 6.40
CA SER A 776 -6.79 -13.91 5.07
C SER A 776 -5.29 -13.64 5.16
N SER A 777 -4.53 -13.87 4.09
CA SER A 777 -3.08 -13.62 4.05
C SER A 777 -2.70 -12.21 4.54
N CYS A 778 -3.40 -11.16 4.07
CA CYS A 778 -3.16 -9.76 4.47
C CYS A 778 -3.52 -9.43 5.94
N GLN A 779 -4.17 -10.35 6.66
CA GLN A 779 -4.59 -10.20 8.06
C GLN A 779 -3.82 -11.12 9.01
N GLN A 780 -2.99 -12.03 8.50
CA GLN A 780 -2.23 -12.95 9.35
C GLN A 780 -1.03 -12.22 9.97
N ASP A 781 -1.07 -12.03 11.29
CA ASP A 781 0.06 -11.50 12.03
C ASP A 781 1.23 -12.50 12.06
N ASP A 782 2.46 -11.97 12.20
CA ASP A 782 3.65 -12.78 12.48
C ASP A 782 3.41 -13.78 13.62
N THR A 783 3.83 -15.03 13.41
CA THR A 783 3.70 -16.15 14.35
C THR A 783 4.27 -15.92 15.77
N ASP A 784 5.00 -14.81 15.98
CA ASP A 784 5.61 -14.38 17.25
C ASP A 784 4.82 -13.26 17.99
N SER A 785 3.69 -12.79 17.43
CA SER A 785 2.88 -11.71 18.01
C SER A 785 1.86 -12.24 19.04
N ASP A 786 2.20 -12.17 20.33
CA ASP A 786 1.20 -12.24 21.39
C ASP A 786 0.51 -10.86 21.47
N MET A 787 -0.46 -10.57 20.60
CA MET A 787 -1.22 -9.31 20.69
C MET A 787 -1.90 -9.19 22.05
N GLU A 788 -1.57 -8.12 22.80
CA GLU A 788 -2.25 -7.80 24.06
C GLU A 788 -3.69 -7.34 23.79
N GLU A 789 -4.64 -7.68 24.69
CA GLU A 789 -6.08 -7.42 24.59
C GLU A 789 -6.53 -5.94 24.47
N GLY A 790 -5.63 -4.99 24.17
CA GLY A 790 -5.92 -3.55 24.06
C GLY A 790 -5.30 -2.84 22.85
N ASP A 791 -4.66 -3.56 21.93
CA ASP A 791 -3.98 -2.98 20.76
C ASP A 791 -4.69 -3.25 19.43
N ILE A 792 -5.93 -3.74 19.48
CA ILE A 792 -6.72 -4.01 18.27
C ILE A 792 -7.24 -2.67 17.75
N ASP A 793 -6.63 -2.18 16.68
CA ASP A 793 -7.12 -1.03 15.92
C ASP A 793 -8.06 -1.47 14.79
N HIS A 794 -8.95 -0.56 14.38
CA HIS A 794 -9.86 -0.79 13.27
C HIS A 794 -9.11 -0.53 11.97
N ASP A 795 -9.09 -1.52 11.09
CA ASP A 795 -8.55 -1.39 9.74
C ASP A 795 -9.65 -0.83 8.84
N GLU A 796 -9.73 0.50 8.76
CA GLU A 796 -10.81 1.23 8.06
C GLU A 796 -10.93 0.80 6.61
N VAL A 797 -9.82 0.82 5.86
CA VAL A 797 -9.78 0.49 4.43
C VAL A 797 -10.28 -0.93 4.18
N LEU A 798 -9.73 -1.92 4.88
CA LEU A 798 -10.08 -3.33 4.64
C LEU A 798 -11.45 -3.68 5.20
N MET A 799 -11.73 -3.35 6.46
CA MET A 799 -12.91 -3.86 7.14
C MET A 799 -14.19 -3.16 6.68
N ASP A 800 -14.14 -1.88 6.30
CA ASP A 800 -15.30 -1.23 5.70
C ASP A 800 -15.65 -1.88 4.36
N ALA A 801 -14.66 -2.11 3.49
CA ALA A 801 -14.84 -2.81 2.21
C ALA A 801 -15.39 -4.24 2.38
N VAL A 802 -14.94 -4.97 3.41
CA VAL A 802 -15.46 -6.30 3.75
C VAL A 802 -16.91 -6.21 4.22
N SER A 803 -17.24 -5.22 5.04
CA SER A 803 -18.59 -5.05 5.60
C SER A 803 -19.62 -4.72 4.51
N ASP A 804 -19.21 -3.98 3.48
CA ASP A 804 -20.02 -3.58 2.31
C ASP A 804 -20.44 -4.73 1.40
N LEU A 805 -19.72 -5.86 1.46
CA LEU A 805 -20.11 -7.08 0.75
C LEU A 805 -21.46 -7.62 1.25
N LEU A 806 -21.76 -7.48 2.54
CA LEU A 806 -22.96 -8.08 3.14
C LEU A 806 -24.24 -7.37 2.64
N PRO A 807 -24.34 -6.03 2.68
CA PRO A 807 -25.42 -5.30 2.03
C PRO A 807 -25.51 -5.57 0.52
N ALA A 808 -24.38 -5.69 -0.19
CA ALA A 808 -24.37 -6.03 -1.61
C ALA A 808 -25.03 -7.40 -1.86
N PHE A 809 -24.68 -8.41 -1.07
CA PHE A 809 -25.27 -9.74 -1.17
C PHE A 809 -26.76 -9.72 -0.81
N ALA A 810 -27.14 -8.94 0.22
CA ALA A 810 -28.53 -8.75 0.61
C ALA A 810 -29.36 -8.10 -0.52
N LYS A 811 -28.83 -7.07 -1.19
CA LYS A 811 -29.48 -6.41 -2.32
C LYS A 811 -29.70 -7.35 -3.50
N ALA A 812 -28.72 -8.19 -3.81
CA ALA A 812 -28.81 -9.14 -4.92
C ALA A 812 -29.75 -10.32 -4.65
N MET A 813 -29.76 -10.85 -3.41
CA MET A 813 -30.51 -12.06 -3.04
C MET A 813 -31.88 -11.78 -2.39
N GLY A 814 -32.09 -10.57 -1.88
CA GLY A 814 -33.18 -10.21 -0.99
C GLY A 814 -33.29 -11.19 0.19
N SER A 815 -34.50 -11.65 0.47
CA SER A 815 -34.77 -12.58 1.59
C SER A 815 -34.03 -13.93 1.52
N HIS A 816 -33.51 -14.34 0.36
CA HIS A 816 -32.74 -15.60 0.25
C HIS A 816 -31.36 -15.49 0.89
N PHE A 817 -30.87 -14.27 1.14
CA PHE A 817 -29.57 -14.02 1.76
C PHE A 817 -29.46 -14.63 3.16
N ASP A 818 -30.57 -14.82 3.89
CA ASP A 818 -30.59 -15.35 5.26
C ASP A 818 -29.77 -16.63 5.44
N GLN A 819 -29.77 -17.53 4.45
CA GLN A 819 -29.00 -18.78 4.51
C GLN A 819 -27.48 -18.56 4.53
N ILE A 820 -27.02 -17.51 3.86
CA ILE A 820 -25.62 -17.08 3.85
C ILE A 820 -25.35 -16.22 5.08
N PHE A 821 -26.19 -15.22 5.33
CA PHE A 821 -26.04 -14.28 6.44
C PHE A 821 -25.95 -14.97 7.79
N ALA A 822 -26.69 -16.05 8.01
CA ALA A 822 -26.61 -16.86 9.23
C ALA A 822 -25.18 -17.35 9.55
N LYS A 823 -24.33 -17.56 8.52
CA LYS A 823 -22.92 -17.96 8.69
C LYS A 823 -21.99 -16.77 8.94
N LEU A 824 -22.33 -15.60 8.39
CA LEU A 824 -21.54 -14.37 8.49
C LEU A 824 -21.86 -13.55 9.76
N PHE A 825 -23.06 -13.72 10.33
CA PHE A 825 -23.55 -12.92 11.44
C PHE A 825 -22.67 -13.02 12.70
N ASP A 826 -22.30 -14.23 13.12
CA ASP A 826 -21.48 -14.41 14.33
C ASP A 826 -20.05 -13.86 14.18
N PRO A 827 -19.35 -14.10 13.05
CA PRO A 827 -18.10 -13.42 12.71
C PRO A 827 -18.22 -11.89 12.72
N LEU A 828 -19.21 -11.31 12.05
CA LEU A 828 -19.45 -9.86 12.05
C LEU A 828 -19.66 -9.32 13.48
N MET A 829 -20.47 -10.01 14.29
CA MET A 829 -20.73 -9.61 15.68
C MET A 829 -19.51 -9.75 16.61
N LYS A 830 -18.39 -10.33 16.17
CA LYS A 830 -17.11 -10.30 16.93
C LYS A 830 -16.58 -8.87 17.05
N PHE A 831 -16.71 -8.07 15.99
CA PHE A 831 -16.27 -6.67 15.93
C PHE A 831 -17.09 -5.76 16.87
N ALA A 832 -18.32 -6.15 17.22
CA ALA A 832 -19.14 -5.39 18.16
C ALA A 832 -18.77 -5.58 19.65
N LYS A 833 -17.85 -6.49 19.99
CA LYS A 833 -17.54 -6.89 21.38
C LYS A 833 -16.35 -6.11 21.93
N VAL A 834 -16.36 -5.87 23.23
CA VAL A 834 -15.16 -5.40 23.96
C VAL A 834 -14.07 -6.49 23.87
N PRO A 835 -12.80 -6.17 23.54
CA PRO A 835 -12.15 -4.86 23.57
C PRO A 835 -12.11 -4.06 22.25
N ARG A 836 -12.88 -4.41 21.22
CA ARG A 836 -12.83 -3.74 19.91
C ARG A 836 -13.14 -2.23 19.96
N PRO A 837 -12.50 -1.42 19.09
CA PRO A 837 -12.66 0.04 19.05
C PRO A 837 -14.10 0.49 18.71
N PRO A 838 -14.45 1.77 18.94
CA PRO A 838 -15.74 2.33 18.55
C PRO A 838 -16.09 2.23 17.06
N GLN A 839 -15.10 2.40 16.19
CA GLN A 839 -15.22 2.34 14.74
C GLN A 839 -15.77 0.98 14.26
N ASP A 840 -15.24 -0.12 14.80
CA ASP A 840 -15.77 -1.47 14.55
C ASP A 840 -17.26 -1.60 14.89
N ARG A 841 -17.72 -0.96 15.97
CA ARG A 841 -19.15 -0.99 16.33
C ARG A 841 -19.99 -0.18 15.35
N THR A 842 -19.45 0.94 14.87
CA THR A 842 -20.07 1.78 13.84
C THR A 842 -20.23 1.01 12.54
N MET A 843 -19.15 0.37 12.07
CA MET A 843 -19.14 -0.50 10.89
C MET A 843 -20.19 -1.61 11.02
N VAL A 844 -20.20 -2.35 12.14
CA VAL A 844 -21.19 -3.42 12.35
C VAL A 844 -22.63 -2.89 12.33
N VAL A 845 -22.90 -1.76 12.99
CA VAL A 845 -24.26 -1.20 13.06
C VAL A 845 -24.72 -0.70 11.69
N ALA A 846 -23.84 -0.04 10.93
CA ALA A 846 -24.11 0.41 9.56
C ALA A 846 -24.42 -0.78 8.63
N CYS A 847 -23.51 -1.76 8.58
CA CYS A 847 -23.68 -2.99 7.81
C CYS A 847 -25.01 -3.71 8.13
N LEU A 848 -25.35 -3.85 9.42
CA LEU A 848 -26.60 -4.48 9.84
C LEU A 848 -27.85 -3.67 9.45
N ALA A 849 -27.76 -2.34 9.41
CA ALA A 849 -28.86 -1.49 8.98
C ALA A 849 -29.20 -1.71 7.51
N GLU A 850 -28.20 -1.70 6.64
CA GLU A 850 -28.39 -1.94 5.21
C GLU A 850 -28.78 -3.38 4.89
N VAL A 851 -28.19 -4.36 5.58
CA VAL A 851 -28.65 -5.75 5.48
C VAL A 851 -30.12 -5.88 5.90
N ALA A 852 -30.56 -5.17 6.95
CA ALA A 852 -31.96 -5.17 7.35
C ALA A 852 -32.87 -4.57 6.28
N GLN A 853 -32.44 -3.47 5.65
CA GLN A 853 -33.14 -2.79 4.56
C GLN A 853 -33.32 -3.71 3.34
N GLU A 854 -32.25 -4.36 2.89
CA GLU A 854 -32.22 -5.11 1.64
C GLU A 854 -32.70 -6.57 1.80
N MET A 855 -32.36 -7.25 2.89
CA MET A 855 -32.81 -8.63 3.16
C MET A 855 -34.29 -8.69 3.58
N GLY A 856 -34.78 -7.66 4.26
CA GLY A 856 -36.17 -7.55 4.70
C GLY A 856 -36.54 -8.52 5.83
N ALA A 857 -37.71 -9.15 5.72
CA ALA A 857 -38.36 -9.90 6.82
C ALA A 857 -37.50 -10.95 7.57
N PRO A 858 -36.55 -11.68 6.95
CA PRO A 858 -35.67 -12.60 7.68
C PRO A 858 -34.85 -11.95 8.80
N ILE A 859 -34.62 -10.63 8.75
CA ILE A 859 -33.88 -9.91 9.80
C ILE A 859 -34.54 -10.05 11.18
N SER A 860 -35.84 -10.36 11.23
CA SER A 860 -36.58 -10.65 12.46
C SER A 860 -35.90 -11.70 13.34
N GLY A 861 -35.18 -12.68 12.77
CA GLY A 861 -34.43 -13.70 13.50
C GLY A 861 -33.23 -13.17 14.29
N TYR A 862 -32.75 -11.96 13.97
CA TYR A 862 -31.52 -11.36 14.52
C TYR A 862 -31.79 -10.19 15.46
N VAL A 863 -33.00 -9.60 15.42
CA VAL A 863 -33.39 -8.40 16.20
C VAL A 863 -33.00 -8.49 17.68
N ASP A 864 -33.28 -9.61 18.35
CA ASP A 864 -32.99 -9.78 19.78
C ASP A 864 -31.49 -9.74 20.12
N ARG A 865 -30.64 -10.13 19.16
CA ARG A 865 -29.18 -10.14 19.31
C ARG A 865 -28.56 -8.79 18.95
N VAL A 866 -29.18 -8.05 18.03
CA VAL A 866 -28.68 -6.77 17.51
C VAL A 866 -29.16 -5.58 18.34
N MET A 867 -30.42 -5.57 18.79
CA MET A 867 -31.02 -4.41 19.46
C MET A 867 -30.25 -3.91 20.70
N PRO A 868 -29.66 -4.76 21.56
CA PRO A 868 -28.84 -4.28 22.68
C PRO A 868 -27.64 -3.42 22.25
N LEU A 869 -27.00 -3.77 21.12
CA LEU A 869 -25.91 -2.98 20.54
C LEU A 869 -26.45 -1.63 20.02
N VAL A 870 -27.54 -1.65 19.26
CA VAL A 870 -28.15 -0.44 18.70
C VAL A 870 -28.55 0.55 19.80
N LEU A 871 -29.20 0.08 20.86
CA LEU A 871 -29.57 0.94 22.00
C LEU A 871 -28.37 1.51 22.75
N LYS A 872 -27.24 0.80 22.77
CA LYS A 872 -25.99 1.28 23.36
C LYS A 872 -25.38 2.38 22.49
N GLU A 873 -25.28 2.16 21.18
CA GLU A 873 -24.64 3.10 20.26
C GLU A 873 -25.48 4.37 20.01
N LEU A 874 -26.81 4.31 20.18
CA LEU A 874 -27.67 5.51 20.25
C LEU A 874 -27.28 6.48 21.39
N ALA A 875 -26.56 6.00 22.40
CA ALA A 875 -26.05 6.79 23.51
C ALA A 875 -24.52 6.99 23.47
N SER A 876 -23.89 6.76 22.31
CA SER A 876 -22.44 6.94 22.12
C SER A 876 -22.02 8.41 22.26
N SER A 877 -20.76 8.64 22.66
CA SER A 877 -20.12 9.97 22.58
C SER A 877 -19.93 10.42 21.14
N GLU A 878 -19.74 9.47 20.22
CA GLU A 878 -19.45 9.74 18.81
C GLU A 878 -20.73 9.95 18.00
N ALA A 879 -20.78 11.03 17.22
CA ALA A 879 -21.95 11.38 16.41
C ALA A 879 -22.24 10.34 15.34
N THR A 880 -21.22 9.85 14.63
CA THR A 880 -21.34 8.80 13.59
C THR A 880 -21.99 7.52 14.13
N ASN A 881 -21.60 7.09 15.33
CA ASN A 881 -22.21 5.93 16.00
C ASN A 881 -23.71 6.17 16.27
N ARG A 882 -24.07 7.37 16.78
CA ARG A 882 -25.47 7.72 17.04
C ARG A 882 -26.29 7.76 15.75
N ARG A 883 -25.74 8.35 14.68
CA ARG A 883 -26.35 8.43 13.34
C ARG A 883 -26.69 7.04 12.81
N ASN A 884 -25.67 6.17 12.70
CA ASN A 884 -25.84 4.82 12.14
C ASN A 884 -26.73 3.94 13.03
N ALA A 885 -26.69 4.11 14.36
CA ALA A 885 -27.59 3.41 15.27
C ALA A 885 -29.04 3.86 15.14
N ALA A 886 -29.31 5.15 14.89
CA ALA A 886 -30.65 5.63 14.60
C ALA A 886 -31.19 5.03 13.30
N PHE A 887 -30.40 5.05 12.22
CA PHE A 887 -30.74 4.39 10.96
C PHE A 887 -31.05 2.90 11.15
N CYS A 888 -30.15 2.17 11.83
CA CYS A 888 -30.31 0.75 12.14
C CYS A 888 -31.60 0.47 12.95
N ALA A 889 -31.89 1.27 13.98
CA ALA A 889 -33.12 1.14 14.76
C ALA A 889 -34.36 1.28 13.89
N GLY A 890 -34.35 2.25 12.96
CA GLY A 890 -35.41 2.47 11.98
C GLY A 890 -35.63 1.27 11.06
N GLU A 891 -34.57 0.76 10.44
CA GLU A 891 -34.64 -0.36 9.51
C GLU A 891 -35.00 -1.69 10.20
N LEU A 892 -34.54 -1.93 11.43
CA LEU A 892 -34.99 -3.07 12.24
C LEU A 892 -36.48 -2.96 12.62
N CYS A 893 -36.98 -1.76 12.87
CA CYS A 893 -38.41 -1.54 13.12
C CYS A 893 -39.26 -1.76 11.88
N ARG A 894 -38.73 -1.40 10.70
CA ARG A 894 -39.39 -1.58 9.41
C ARG A 894 -39.46 -3.04 8.99
N ASN A 895 -38.36 -3.77 9.14
CA ASN A 895 -38.20 -5.10 8.57
C ASN A 895 -38.28 -6.24 9.59
N GLY A 896 -38.06 -5.99 10.89
CA GLY A 896 -38.00 -7.01 11.94
C GLY A 896 -39.35 -7.56 12.45
N GLY A 897 -40.47 -7.05 11.93
CA GLY A 897 -41.81 -7.57 12.21
C GLY A 897 -42.23 -7.45 13.68
N ALA A 898 -43.02 -8.42 14.16
CA ALA A 898 -43.64 -8.36 15.49
C ALA A 898 -42.64 -8.41 16.65
N ILE A 899 -41.45 -8.98 16.44
CA ILE A 899 -40.40 -9.10 17.46
C ILE A 899 -39.92 -7.71 17.88
N THR A 900 -39.80 -6.77 16.95
CA THR A 900 -39.30 -5.42 17.22
C THR A 900 -40.25 -4.60 18.11
N LEU A 901 -41.55 -4.94 18.14
CA LEU A 901 -42.56 -4.21 18.91
C LEU A 901 -42.26 -4.12 20.41
N LYS A 902 -41.60 -5.13 20.99
CA LYS A 902 -41.23 -5.10 22.42
C LYS A 902 -40.17 -4.05 22.74
N TYR A 903 -39.41 -3.59 21.74
CA TYR A 903 -38.34 -2.60 21.87
C TYR A 903 -38.78 -1.17 21.53
N TYR A 904 -39.96 -0.96 20.94
CA TYR A 904 -40.41 0.38 20.50
C TYR A 904 -40.34 1.41 21.64
N GLY A 905 -40.70 1.02 22.86
CA GLY A 905 -40.62 1.90 24.02
C GLY A 905 -39.19 2.23 24.46
N ASP A 906 -38.24 1.33 24.27
CA ASP A 906 -36.81 1.56 24.55
C ASP A 906 -36.18 2.45 23.45
N ILE A 907 -36.48 2.15 22.18
CA ILE A 907 -36.00 2.91 21.02
C ILE A 907 -36.48 4.36 21.09
N LEU A 908 -37.76 4.62 21.34
CA LEU A 908 -38.27 5.99 21.47
C LEU A 908 -37.61 6.76 22.62
N ARG A 909 -37.30 6.09 23.73
CA ARG A 909 -36.57 6.71 24.85
C ARG A 909 -35.12 7.04 24.49
N ALA A 910 -34.47 6.19 23.69
CA ALA A 910 -33.10 6.40 23.25
C ALA A 910 -33.00 7.47 22.14
N LEU A 911 -33.99 7.57 21.24
CA LEU A 911 -34.03 8.58 20.18
C LEU A 911 -34.44 9.98 20.70
N TYR A 912 -35.26 10.07 21.75
CA TYR A 912 -35.79 11.35 22.22
C TYR A 912 -34.72 12.43 22.52
N PRO A 913 -33.59 12.13 23.20
CA PRO A 913 -32.52 13.10 23.42
C PRO A 913 -31.89 13.64 22.14
N LEU A 914 -31.91 12.88 21.04
CA LEU A 914 -31.30 13.27 19.77
C LEU A 914 -32.07 14.40 19.07
N PHE A 915 -33.35 14.60 19.40
CA PHE A 915 -34.15 15.73 18.89
C PHE A 915 -33.96 17.03 19.69
N GLY A 916 -33.18 16.99 20.78
CA GLY A 916 -32.96 18.13 21.66
C GLY A 916 -31.90 19.10 21.14
N GLU A 917 -31.88 20.32 21.68
CA GLU A 917 -30.81 21.30 21.42
C GLU A 917 -29.42 20.83 21.88
N SER A 918 -29.37 19.76 22.68
CA SER A 918 -28.14 19.12 23.17
C SER A 918 -27.39 18.28 22.14
N GLU A 919 -28.04 17.85 21.06
CA GLU A 919 -27.38 17.14 19.96
C GLU A 919 -26.98 18.18 18.90
N PRO A 920 -25.69 18.57 18.75
CA PRO A 920 -25.31 19.59 17.79
C PRO A 920 -25.34 19.11 16.34
N ASP A 921 -25.22 17.80 16.11
CA ASP A 921 -25.10 17.19 14.79
C ASP A 921 -26.46 17.07 14.09
N TYR A 922 -26.56 17.61 12.87
CA TYR A 922 -27.81 17.61 12.13
C TYR A 922 -28.08 16.26 11.45
N ALA A 923 -27.07 15.57 10.92
CA ALA A 923 -27.21 14.24 10.35
C ALA A 923 -27.77 13.23 11.38
N VAL A 924 -27.33 13.30 12.65
CA VAL A 924 -27.88 12.49 13.75
C VAL A 924 -29.37 12.77 13.97
N ARG A 925 -29.76 14.06 13.98
CA ARG A 925 -31.16 14.48 14.12
C ARG A 925 -32.03 13.98 12.97
N ASP A 926 -31.51 14.07 11.75
CA ASP A 926 -32.20 13.67 10.54
C ASP A 926 -32.43 12.15 10.50
N ASN A 927 -31.43 11.36 10.88
CA ASN A 927 -31.55 9.90 11.04
C ASN A 927 -32.49 9.49 12.17
N ALA A 928 -32.50 10.21 13.28
CA ALA A 928 -33.47 9.99 14.34
C ALA A 928 -34.90 10.26 13.85
N ALA A 929 -35.11 11.31 13.04
CA ALA A 929 -36.39 11.57 12.38
C ALA A 929 -36.76 10.43 11.43
N GLY A 930 -35.83 9.99 10.58
CA GLY A 930 -35.97 8.83 9.73
C GLY A 930 -36.46 7.58 10.45
N ALA A 931 -35.79 7.22 11.55
CA ALA A 931 -36.13 6.07 12.38
C ALA A 931 -37.57 6.16 12.94
N VAL A 932 -37.93 7.31 13.52
CA VAL A 932 -39.28 7.54 14.05
C VAL A 932 -40.33 7.48 12.93
N ALA A 933 -40.04 8.02 11.76
CA ALA A 933 -40.92 7.97 10.59
C ALA A 933 -41.20 6.52 10.15
N ARG A 934 -40.15 5.70 10.02
CA ARG A 934 -40.27 4.25 9.71
C ARG A 934 -41.13 3.53 10.75
N MET A 935 -40.89 3.78 12.04
CA MET A 935 -41.69 3.20 13.12
C MET A 935 -43.17 3.59 13.01
N MET A 936 -43.47 4.87 12.76
CA MET A 936 -44.84 5.38 12.60
C MET A 936 -45.56 4.79 11.38
N MET A 937 -44.84 4.59 10.27
CA MET A 937 -45.41 3.99 9.06
C MET A 937 -45.75 2.50 9.25
N VAL A 938 -44.93 1.77 10.01
CA VAL A 938 -45.08 0.32 10.17
C VAL A 938 -46.15 -0.02 11.21
N GLN A 939 -46.10 0.61 12.39
CA GLN A 939 -47.05 0.33 13.47
C GLN A 939 -47.50 1.60 14.21
N PRO A 940 -48.34 2.44 13.59
CA PRO A 940 -48.77 3.72 14.19
C PRO A 940 -49.55 3.53 15.50
N GLN A 941 -50.22 2.39 15.67
CA GLN A 941 -51.02 2.09 16.87
C GLN A 941 -50.17 1.79 18.11
N SER A 942 -48.89 1.44 17.92
CA SER A 942 -47.95 1.14 19.01
C SER A 942 -47.13 2.36 19.42
N ILE A 943 -47.37 3.51 18.80
CA ILE A 943 -46.65 4.76 19.05
C ILE A 943 -47.61 5.79 19.66
N PRO A 944 -47.24 6.47 20.76
CA PRO A 944 -48.04 7.57 21.31
C PRO A 944 -47.91 8.81 20.42
N LEU A 945 -48.59 8.81 19.27
CA LEU A 945 -48.49 9.86 18.23
C LEU A 945 -48.74 11.27 18.78
N ASN A 946 -49.62 11.41 19.77
CA ASN A 946 -49.91 12.70 20.41
C ASN A 946 -48.71 13.30 21.18
N GLN A 947 -47.75 12.47 21.59
CA GLN A 947 -46.51 12.88 22.24
C GLN A 947 -45.35 13.00 21.23
N VAL A 948 -45.35 12.12 20.22
CA VAL A 948 -44.25 12.02 19.25
C VAL A 948 -44.33 13.08 18.16
N LEU A 949 -45.50 13.33 17.57
CA LEU A 949 -45.67 14.25 16.43
C LEU A 949 -45.19 15.69 16.72
N PRO A 950 -45.45 16.30 17.90
CA PRO A 950 -44.93 17.64 18.21
C PRO A 950 -43.40 17.73 18.22
N VAL A 951 -42.72 16.72 18.75
CA VAL A 951 -41.25 16.68 18.78
C VAL A 951 -40.71 16.43 17.39
N PHE A 952 -41.29 15.45 16.69
CA PHE A 952 -40.92 15.07 15.33
C PHE A 952 -41.05 16.24 14.33
N LEU A 953 -42.17 16.97 14.32
CA LEU A 953 -42.36 18.10 13.40
C LEU A 953 -41.44 19.28 13.72
N LYS A 954 -41.08 19.49 15.00
CA LYS A 954 -40.15 20.56 15.40
C LYS A 954 -38.73 20.31 14.87
N ALA A 955 -38.36 19.05 14.67
CA ALA A 955 -37.06 18.67 14.13
C ALA A 955 -36.93 18.92 12.62
N LEU A 956 -38.03 19.21 11.93
CA LEU A 956 -38.07 19.36 10.47
C LEU A 956 -38.01 20.82 10.02
N PRO A 957 -37.55 21.08 8.78
CA PRO A 957 -37.09 20.13 7.76
C PRO A 957 -35.71 19.55 8.06
N LEU A 958 -35.38 18.44 7.38
CA LEU A 958 -34.04 17.87 7.41
C LEU A 958 -33.01 18.89 6.94
N LYS A 959 -31.76 18.73 7.37
CA LYS A 959 -30.71 19.73 7.21
C LYS A 959 -29.48 19.20 6.48
N GLU A 960 -29.13 17.95 6.74
CA GLU A 960 -27.86 17.37 6.35
C GLU A 960 -28.08 16.01 5.66
N ASP A 961 -28.80 15.08 6.29
CA ASP A 961 -29.03 13.75 5.72
C ASP A 961 -30.38 13.67 4.99
N TYR A 962 -30.33 13.92 3.68
CA TYR A 962 -31.50 13.92 2.81
C TYR A 962 -31.90 12.52 2.30
N GLU A 963 -31.12 11.47 2.57
CA GLU A 963 -31.54 10.09 2.26
C GLU A 963 -32.77 9.68 3.07
N GLU A 964 -32.92 10.30 4.24
CA GLU A 964 -34.05 10.11 5.15
C GLU A 964 -35.33 10.86 4.75
N SER A 965 -35.22 11.83 3.83
CA SER A 965 -36.35 12.67 3.39
C SER A 965 -37.53 11.83 2.92
N MET A 966 -37.28 10.79 2.12
CA MET A 966 -38.36 9.95 1.61
C MET A 966 -39.10 9.24 2.74
N ALA A 967 -38.43 8.69 3.74
CA ALA A 967 -39.11 8.05 4.87
C ALA A 967 -39.94 9.07 5.68
N VAL A 968 -39.33 10.21 6.00
CA VAL A 968 -39.91 11.28 6.82
C VAL A 968 -41.15 11.89 6.18
N TYR A 969 -41.04 12.36 4.94
CA TYR A 969 -42.12 13.08 4.29
C TYR A 969 -43.23 12.15 3.80
N ASN A 970 -42.92 10.90 3.41
CA ASN A 970 -43.96 9.89 3.16
C ASN A 970 -44.81 9.63 4.42
N CYS A 971 -44.18 9.52 5.59
CA CYS A 971 -44.88 9.31 6.83
C CYS A 971 -45.89 10.44 7.11
N ILE A 972 -45.46 11.69 7.01
CA ILE A 972 -46.32 12.87 7.21
C ILE A 972 -47.45 12.90 6.19
N CYS A 973 -47.13 12.70 4.91
CA CYS A 973 -48.11 12.70 3.83
C CYS A 973 -49.18 11.62 4.05
N ASN A 974 -48.78 10.41 4.44
CA ASN A 974 -49.71 9.31 4.70
C ASN A 974 -50.62 9.59 5.91
N LEU A 975 -50.12 10.21 6.98
CA LEU A 975 -50.94 10.63 8.12
C LEU A 975 -51.96 11.70 7.72
N ILE A 976 -51.60 12.63 6.83
CA ILE A 976 -52.53 13.62 6.27
C ILE A 976 -53.58 12.95 5.37
N LEU A 977 -53.15 12.13 4.42
CA LEU A 977 -54.03 11.51 3.43
C LEU A 977 -55.00 10.51 4.07
N SER A 978 -54.62 9.90 5.19
CA SER A 978 -55.50 9.04 6.01
C SER A 978 -56.39 9.81 6.99
N ALA A 979 -56.31 11.15 7.00
CA ALA A 979 -57.03 12.03 7.93
C ALA A 979 -56.84 11.64 9.40
N ASN A 980 -55.60 11.30 9.79
CA ASN A 980 -55.30 10.83 11.14
C ASN A 980 -55.60 11.94 12.18
N PRO A 981 -56.45 11.68 13.20
CA PRO A 981 -56.93 12.72 14.11
C PRO A 981 -55.82 13.40 14.94
N GLN A 982 -54.64 12.78 15.06
CA GLN A 982 -53.52 13.35 15.82
C GLN A 982 -52.71 14.36 15.00
N ILE A 983 -52.66 14.25 13.67
CA ILE A 983 -51.90 15.20 12.82
C ILE A 983 -52.74 16.40 12.38
N LEU A 984 -54.08 16.24 12.29
CA LEU A 984 -54.96 17.32 11.82
C LEU A 984 -54.85 18.63 12.64
N PRO A 985 -54.71 18.62 13.99
CA PRO A 985 -54.51 19.85 14.76
C PRO A 985 -53.20 20.57 14.43
N MET A 986 -52.23 19.87 13.82
CA MET A 986 -50.88 20.35 13.53
C MET A 986 -50.70 20.73 12.05
N VAL A 987 -51.79 20.79 11.27
CA VAL A 987 -51.74 21.18 9.85
C VAL A 987 -51.00 22.50 9.61
N PRO A 988 -51.14 23.57 10.44
CA PRO A 988 -50.35 24.79 10.25
C PRO A 988 -48.83 24.54 10.26
N ASP A 989 -48.35 23.75 11.22
CA ASP A 989 -46.92 23.42 11.37
C ASP A 989 -46.45 22.57 10.18
N VAL A 990 -47.25 21.59 9.76
CA VAL A 990 -46.92 20.75 8.58
C VAL A 990 -46.84 21.58 7.30
N VAL A 991 -47.76 22.52 7.10
CA VAL A 991 -47.75 23.41 5.92
C VAL A 991 -46.50 24.29 5.94
N GLN A 992 -46.06 24.76 7.10
CA GLN A 992 -44.82 25.51 7.23
C GLN A 992 -43.60 24.66 6.84
N VAL A 993 -43.52 23.41 7.33
CA VAL A 993 -42.44 22.47 6.93
C VAL A 993 -42.46 22.21 5.43
N PHE A 994 -43.63 21.88 4.84
CA PHE A 994 -43.76 21.67 3.40
C PHE A 994 -43.33 22.89 2.59
N ALA A 995 -43.63 24.10 3.07
CA ALA A 995 -43.23 25.33 2.39
C ALA A 995 -41.71 25.55 2.41
N GLN A 996 -41.02 25.13 3.47
CA GLN A 996 -39.56 25.14 3.57
C GLN A 996 -38.92 24.10 2.63
N VAL A 997 -39.46 22.87 2.60
CA VAL A 997 -39.01 21.81 1.67
C VAL A 997 -39.23 22.21 0.21
N ALA A 998 -40.35 22.87 -0.10
CA ALA A 998 -40.68 23.30 -1.45
C ALA A 998 -39.65 24.29 -2.05
N VAL A 999 -38.97 25.08 -1.22
CA VAL A 999 -37.92 26.02 -1.64
C VAL A 999 -36.50 25.47 -1.46
N SER A 1000 -36.34 24.33 -0.79
CA SER A 1000 -35.03 23.76 -0.54
C SER A 1000 -34.41 23.28 -1.86
N PRO A 1001 -33.20 23.72 -2.22
CA PRO A 1001 -32.48 23.17 -3.37
C PRO A 1001 -31.98 21.74 -3.11
N ALA A 1002 -31.71 21.38 -1.85
CA ALA A 1002 -31.17 20.07 -1.46
C ALA A 1002 -32.19 18.92 -1.55
N GLU A 1003 -33.49 19.24 -1.48
CA GLU A 1003 -34.55 18.23 -1.47
C GLU A 1003 -34.92 17.73 -2.87
N SER A 1004 -35.16 16.41 -3.00
CA SER A 1004 -35.45 15.79 -4.29
C SER A 1004 -36.81 16.20 -4.88
N ASP A 1005 -36.92 16.11 -6.21
CA ASP A 1005 -38.18 16.36 -6.90
C ASP A 1005 -39.27 15.32 -6.54
N GLU A 1006 -38.90 14.08 -6.21
CA GLU A 1006 -39.87 13.10 -5.71
C GLU A 1006 -40.49 13.55 -4.38
N VAL A 1007 -39.66 13.98 -3.43
CA VAL A 1007 -40.12 14.48 -2.12
C VAL A 1007 -41.06 15.66 -2.32
N LYS A 1008 -40.66 16.64 -3.15
CA LYS A 1008 -41.47 17.81 -3.50
C LYS A 1008 -42.81 17.43 -4.14
N ALA A 1009 -42.82 16.42 -5.00
CA ALA A 1009 -44.04 15.91 -5.61
C ALA A 1009 -45.00 15.30 -4.57
N GLN A 1010 -44.47 14.53 -3.62
CA GLN A 1010 -45.27 13.90 -2.57
C GLN A 1010 -45.92 14.91 -1.62
N ILE A 1011 -45.16 15.89 -1.13
CA ILE A 1011 -45.71 16.95 -0.29
C ILE A 1011 -46.75 17.78 -1.05
N GLY A 1012 -46.55 18.00 -2.35
CA GLY A 1012 -47.51 18.68 -3.22
C GLY A 1012 -48.86 17.95 -3.32
N VAL A 1013 -48.85 16.61 -3.34
CA VAL A 1013 -50.06 15.79 -3.32
C VAL A 1013 -50.79 15.93 -1.98
N ALA A 1014 -50.09 15.81 -0.85
CA ALA A 1014 -50.68 15.97 0.48
C ALA A 1014 -51.23 17.39 0.70
N PHE A 1015 -50.50 18.42 0.26
CA PHE A 1015 -50.93 19.80 0.34
C PHE A 1015 -52.17 20.09 -0.52
N SER A 1016 -52.24 19.52 -1.73
CA SER A 1016 -53.44 19.60 -2.59
C SER A 1016 -54.67 18.97 -1.91
N HIS A 1017 -54.47 17.86 -1.22
CA HIS A 1017 -55.52 17.23 -0.42
C HIS A 1017 -56.01 18.16 0.70
N LEU A 1018 -55.09 18.79 1.45
CA LEU A 1018 -55.44 19.77 2.49
C LEU A 1018 -56.24 20.96 1.94
N ILE A 1019 -55.84 21.52 0.78
CA ILE A 1019 -56.59 22.59 0.12
C ILE A 1019 -58.03 22.14 -0.18
N SER A 1020 -58.20 20.93 -0.71
CA SER A 1020 -59.52 20.40 -1.06
C SER A 1020 -60.42 20.20 0.18
N HIS A 1021 -59.83 19.86 1.33
CA HIS A 1021 -60.56 19.54 2.55
C HIS A 1021 -60.90 20.77 3.39
N TYR A 1022 -59.96 21.72 3.53
CA TYR A 1022 -60.06 22.86 4.45
C TYR A 1022 -60.39 24.20 3.75
N GLY A 1023 -60.31 24.25 2.41
CA GLY A 1023 -60.77 25.39 1.60
C GLY A 1023 -60.21 26.74 2.06
N GLN A 1024 -61.10 27.66 2.49
CA GLN A 1024 -60.72 29.02 2.90
C GLN A 1024 -59.78 29.05 4.12
N GLN A 1025 -59.82 28.06 5.01
CA GLN A 1025 -58.92 28.02 6.17
C GLN A 1025 -57.45 27.88 5.75
N MET A 1026 -57.19 27.17 4.66
CA MET A 1026 -55.84 27.03 4.10
C MET A 1026 -55.31 28.34 3.51
N GLN A 1027 -56.18 29.23 3.03
CA GLN A 1027 -55.73 30.53 2.52
C GLN A 1027 -55.12 31.40 3.63
N VAL A 1028 -55.62 31.28 4.86
CA VAL A 1028 -55.07 31.97 6.03
C VAL A 1028 -53.70 31.41 6.40
N ILE A 1029 -53.57 30.08 6.42
CA ILE A 1029 -52.31 29.40 6.73
C ILE A 1029 -51.26 29.74 5.67
N VAL A 1030 -51.57 29.58 4.38
CA VAL A 1030 -50.66 29.92 3.28
C VAL A 1030 -50.29 31.41 3.29
N GLY A 1031 -51.22 32.29 3.65
CA GLY A 1031 -50.98 33.73 3.78
C GLY A 1031 -50.01 34.12 4.91
N SER A 1032 -49.74 33.21 5.87
CA SER A 1032 -48.75 33.43 6.93
C SER A 1032 -47.32 33.00 6.55
N LEU A 1033 -47.14 32.33 5.41
CA LEU A 1033 -45.84 31.91 4.90
C LEU A 1033 -45.09 33.07 4.23
N LEU A 1034 -43.76 32.93 4.08
CA LEU A 1034 -42.99 33.86 3.26
C LEU A 1034 -43.44 33.81 1.79
N PRO A 1035 -43.44 34.92 1.05
CA PRO A 1035 -43.96 34.97 -0.32
C PRO A 1035 -43.36 33.93 -1.28
N GLN A 1036 -42.04 33.71 -1.19
CA GLN A 1036 -41.33 32.71 -2.00
C GLN A 1036 -41.78 31.28 -1.67
N GLN A 1037 -41.91 30.96 -0.37
CA GLN A 1037 -42.35 29.66 0.12
C GLN A 1037 -43.81 29.37 -0.28
N ALA A 1038 -44.70 30.34 -0.12
CA ALA A 1038 -46.09 30.23 -0.54
C ALA A 1038 -46.20 29.97 -2.06
N SER A 1039 -45.40 30.69 -2.86
CA SER A 1039 -45.39 30.53 -4.32
C SER A 1039 -44.86 29.16 -4.74
N ALA A 1040 -43.76 28.69 -4.15
CA ALA A 1040 -43.17 27.39 -4.45
C ALA A 1040 -44.14 26.25 -4.09
N LEU A 1041 -44.72 26.31 -2.88
CA LEU A 1041 -45.68 25.30 -2.42
C LEU A 1041 -46.96 25.28 -3.27
N ALA A 1042 -47.47 26.44 -3.70
CA ALA A 1042 -48.60 26.54 -4.61
C ALA A 1042 -48.27 25.97 -6.01
N ALA A 1043 -47.05 26.19 -6.51
CA ALA A 1043 -46.61 25.64 -7.78
C ALA A 1043 -46.64 24.10 -7.77
N LEU A 1044 -46.18 23.47 -6.68
CA LEU A 1044 -46.22 22.01 -6.51
C LEU A 1044 -47.65 21.45 -6.53
N ALA A 1045 -48.62 22.16 -5.93
CA ALA A 1045 -50.03 21.76 -5.98
C ALA A 1045 -50.64 21.85 -7.38
N SER A 1046 -50.11 22.72 -8.26
CA SER A 1046 -50.65 22.98 -9.59
C SER A 1046 -50.12 22.05 -10.70
N LYS A 1047 -49.06 21.26 -10.45
CA LYS A 1047 -48.46 20.32 -11.43
C LYS A 1047 -49.36 19.11 -11.79
N ARG A 1048 -50.57 19.02 -11.23
CA ARG A 1048 -51.64 18.12 -11.72
C ARG A 1048 -52.63 18.89 -12.62
N ARG A 1049 -52.23 19.12 -13.87
CA ARG A 1049 -53.16 19.10 -14.99
C ARG A 1049 -52.61 18.27 -16.12
#